data_AF-A0A927T2T9-F1
#
_entry.id   AF-A0A927T2T9-F1
#
_cell.length_a   1.000
_cell.length_b   1.000
_cell.length_c   1.000
_cell.angle_alpha   90.00
_cell.angle_beta   90.00
_cell.angle_gamma   90.00
#
_symmetry.space_group_name_H-M   'P 1'
#
loop_
_entity.id
_entity.type
_entity.pdbx_description
1 polymer ?
#
loop_
_entity_poly.entity_id
_entity_poly.type
_entity_poly.pdbx_seq_one_letter_code
_entity_poly.pdbx_strand_id
1 'polypeptide(L)'
;MQKNKILKISISILVFLVLILNVSINYAKTSYSDICIKTDGIDLSNNGNFITYLKKDFDETLTYGVNDVFLFNKLKATNLPSKYSLQDDIKINIYKQEGETCWIYSTNSIIETTLGKNTQKDIEYNKFSINATEADSAKIFNRQINGGGNPALALSFYTGGYGPKTTVGNIVDTHIGDYIAIASVIKGKNSNGEVEYNGGRYSKQQVEIIRNEIKKHIKEYGAVTSCMYSAGDEYFSDEKNYFNSEAYYCDYDYNFEGINTINPDHQITIIGWDDNYSKENFNKNHRPQSDGAYIVLNSWGENFSNDGIFYISYEDTFIESSVYGVYNVKEKEYDNLYQHDELGLREVFGLKGTDIYGANVFTRTTSTPEKLTEVSVANLVDSAYEIYINKTDGELNLNKFIKVAETEVLDAGYHTIKLNNEVILTGEKFVIAVKYKNNYDGVTYYGVEYTGVEESSKEGQQSFWSNAKINEGESYIYSKNVGYWGDIYKEFSTNSNASATTKQVRNLCIKGFTENVESKVEDGELNIKTKGYGIKDKYILHIPINTTKTKFLSNIESNAEKVEIYVADSKINENDTVKTGMKIIFMKDAKEYIYTIVVTGDSNGDGKIDATDLITAVKQFKYDRSNGAKGRKVEDEALIAIKYTDNEKYTAQDLINQLKVYKENK
;
A
#
# COMPACT_ATOMS: atom_id res chain seq x y z
N MET A 1 32.48 39.35 -47.39
CA MET A 1 32.85 37.92 -47.39
C MET A 1 33.05 37.36 -45.97
N GLN A 2 32.18 37.72 -45.02
CA GLN A 2 32.32 37.35 -43.60
C GLN A 2 30.96 37.15 -42.91
N LYS A 3 29.90 36.84 -43.68
CA LYS A 3 28.56 36.46 -43.18
C LYS A 3 28.10 35.06 -43.62
N ASN A 4 28.83 34.38 -44.50
CA ASN A 4 28.51 33.02 -44.99
C ASN A 4 29.34 31.88 -44.35
N LYS A 5 30.17 32.16 -43.33
CA LYS A 5 30.87 31.11 -42.56
C LYS A 5 30.20 30.73 -41.23
N ILE A 6 29.30 31.56 -40.70
CA ILE A 6 28.60 31.29 -39.43
C ILE A 6 27.36 30.38 -39.64
N LEU A 7 26.76 30.42 -40.84
CA LEU A 7 25.60 29.59 -41.16
C LEU A 7 25.96 28.12 -41.49
N LYS A 8 27.21 27.83 -41.89
CA LYS A 8 27.67 26.45 -42.15
C LYS A 8 28.14 25.71 -40.89
N ILE A 9 28.51 26.42 -39.83
CA ILE A 9 28.89 25.80 -38.54
C ILE A 9 27.63 25.44 -37.73
N SER A 10 26.53 26.20 -37.90
CA SER A 10 25.27 25.95 -37.18
C SER A 10 24.48 24.75 -37.71
N ILE A 11 24.67 24.36 -38.98
CA ILE A 11 23.98 23.20 -39.59
C ILE A 11 24.74 21.89 -39.35
N SER A 12 26.08 21.91 -39.24
CA SER A 12 26.86 20.72 -38.88
C SER A 12 26.71 20.33 -37.41
N ILE A 13 26.47 21.29 -36.50
CA ILE A 13 26.18 21.00 -35.09
C ILE A 13 24.76 20.43 -34.93
N LEU A 14 23.80 20.84 -35.77
CA LEU A 14 22.44 20.30 -35.74
C LEU A 14 22.36 18.88 -36.33
N VAL A 15 23.19 18.55 -37.33
CA VAL A 15 23.29 17.18 -37.88
C VAL A 15 24.05 16.24 -36.95
N PHE A 16 24.99 16.75 -36.13
CA PHE A 16 25.66 15.95 -35.10
C PHE A 16 24.77 15.71 -33.85
N LEU A 17 23.87 16.65 -33.52
CA LEU A 17 22.87 16.44 -32.46
C LEU A 17 21.74 15.47 -32.86
N VAL A 18 21.43 15.34 -34.16
CA VAL A 18 20.41 14.40 -34.65
C VAL A 18 20.96 12.97 -34.82
N LEU A 19 22.29 12.79 -34.86
CA LEU A 19 22.94 11.48 -34.90
C LEU A 19 23.22 10.87 -33.51
N ILE A 20 23.10 11.65 -32.42
CA ILE A 20 23.18 11.14 -31.04
C ILE A 20 21.80 10.65 -30.53
N LEU A 21 20.73 10.83 -31.32
CA LEU A 21 19.36 10.43 -30.97
C LEU A 21 18.89 9.09 -31.60
N ASN A 22 19.78 8.31 -32.22
CA ASN A 22 19.42 6.99 -32.77
C ASN A 22 20.59 6.00 -32.72
N VAL A 23 20.85 5.39 -31.56
CA VAL A 23 21.44 4.05 -31.50
C VAL A 23 20.80 3.28 -30.34
N SER A 24 19.96 2.32 -30.69
CA SER A 24 19.35 1.36 -29.78
C SER A 24 20.27 0.14 -29.58
N ILE A 25 20.42 -0.25 -28.31
CA ILE A 25 20.30 -1.62 -27.72
C ILE A 25 21.16 -2.75 -28.31
N ASN A 26 22.00 -3.39 -27.46
CA ASN A 26 21.86 -4.82 -27.12
C ASN A 26 22.90 -5.43 -26.14
N TYR A 27 22.36 -6.33 -25.29
CA TYR A 27 22.92 -7.46 -24.53
C TYR A 27 23.43 -7.32 -23.07
N ALA A 28 22.89 -8.25 -22.27
CA ALA A 28 22.77 -8.33 -20.82
C ALA A 28 23.80 -9.24 -20.12
N LYS A 29 23.87 -9.14 -18.78
CA LYS A 29 23.92 -10.29 -17.83
C LYS A 29 23.60 -9.85 -16.39
N THR A 30 22.71 -10.62 -15.75
CA THR A 30 21.98 -10.45 -14.48
C THR A 30 22.80 -10.55 -13.17
N SER A 31 22.62 -9.57 -12.26
CA SER A 31 22.24 -9.70 -10.84
C SER A 31 21.70 -8.33 -10.36
N TYR A 32 20.83 -8.25 -9.34
CA TYR A 32 20.31 -7.07 -8.60
C TYR A 32 20.10 -5.68 -9.27
N SER A 33 20.04 -5.56 -10.61
CA SER A 33 19.97 -4.27 -11.31
C SER A 33 18.60 -3.99 -11.94
N ASP A 34 18.10 -2.79 -11.64
CA ASP A 34 17.21 -1.94 -12.44
C ASP A 34 16.00 -2.63 -13.11
N ILE A 35 14.85 -2.60 -12.40
CA ILE A 35 13.54 -2.83 -13.02
C ILE A 35 13.04 -1.47 -13.53
N CYS A 36 13.58 -1.05 -14.68
CA CYS A 36 12.88 -0.10 -15.55
C CYS A 36 12.49 -0.86 -16.81
N ILE A 37 11.22 -1.24 -16.92
CA ILE A 37 10.69 -1.69 -18.21
C ILE A 37 10.68 -0.44 -19.11
N LYS A 38 11.63 -0.36 -20.05
CA LYS A 38 11.36 0.35 -21.31
C LYS A 38 10.22 -0.39 -21.98
N THR A 39 9.01 0.15 -21.91
CA THR A 39 7.98 -0.28 -22.85
C THR A 39 8.40 0.26 -24.21
N ASP A 40 8.96 -0.59 -25.07
CA ASP A 40 9.07 -0.24 -26.47
C ASP A 40 7.66 0.09 -26.99
N GLY A 41 7.55 1.28 -27.59
CA GLY A 41 6.29 1.95 -27.89
C GLY A 41 5.21 1.02 -28.43
N ILE A 42 4.13 0.91 -27.66
CA ILE A 42 2.94 0.18 -28.09
C ILE A 42 2.22 1.03 -29.14
N ASP A 43 2.10 0.58 -30.39
CA ASP A 43 1.24 1.22 -31.39
C ASP A 43 -0.24 0.82 -31.14
N LEU A 44 -0.99 1.71 -30.48
CA LEU A 44 -2.45 1.58 -30.23
C LEU A 44 -3.28 2.41 -31.22
N SER A 45 -2.76 2.75 -32.40
CA SER A 45 -3.34 3.74 -33.32
C SER A 45 -4.76 3.49 -33.84
N ASN A 46 -5.52 2.48 -33.39
CA ASN A 46 -6.83 2.18 -33.98
C ASN A 46 -7.93 1.67 -33.05
N ASN A 47 -8.00 2.06 -31.77
CA ASN A 47 -9.24 1.93 -30.99
C ASN A 47 -9.42 3.11 -30.04
N GLY A 48 -10.63 3.67 -29.97
CA GLY A 48 -11.01 4.80 -29.12
C GLY A 48 -11.02 4.50 -27.62
N ASN A 49 -10.02 3.78 -27.12
CA ASN A 49 -9.89 3.30 -25.75
C ASN A 49 -9.23 4.36 -24.83
N PHE A 50 -9.43 4.25 -23.52
CA PHE A 50 -9.00 5.23 -22.51
C PHE A 50 -7.49 5.46 -22.55
N ILE A 51 -6.71 4.38 -22.72
CA ILE A 51 -5.25 4.45 -22.82
C ILE A 51 -4.78 5.21 -24.06
N THR A 52 -5.50 5.15 -25.18
CA THR A 52 -5.14 5.94 -26.38
C THR A 52 -5.26 7.44 -26.11
N TYR A 53 -6.23 7.86 -25.29
CA TYR A 53 -6.36 9.25 -24.87
C TYR A 53 -5.33 9.63 -23.81
N LEU A 54 -5.09 8.76 -22.82
CA LEU A 54 -4.02 8.97 -21.85
C LEU A 54 -2.64 9.01 -22.50
N LYS A 55 -2.38 8.28 -23.59
CA LYS A 55 -1.07 8.27 -24.29
C LYS A 55 -0.56 9.62 -24.76
N LYS A 56 -1.44 10.60 -25.02
CA LYS A 56 -0.99 11.97 -25.32
C LYS A 56 -0.33 12.64 -24.11
N ASP A 57 -0.75 12.22 -22.93
CA ASP A 57 -0.35 12.75 -21.62
C ASP A 57 0.53 11.75 -20.84
N PHE A 58 0.64 10.49 -21.28
CA PHE A 58 1.47 9.44 -20.68
C PHE A 58 2.89 9.55 -21.22
N ASP A 59 3.86 9.60 -20.32
CA ASP A 59 5.26 9.56 -20.68
C ASP A 59 5.84 8.22 -20.22
N GLU A 60 6.04 7.31 -21.18
CA GLU A 60 6.60 5.98 -20.92
C GLU A 60 8.00 6.05 -20.30
N THR A 61 8.71 7.19 -20.41
CA THR A 61 10.01 7.42 -19.75
C THR A 61 9.92 7.72 -18.25
N LEU A 62 8.70 7.91 -17.71
CA LEU A 62 8.45 8.25 -16.30
C LEU A 62 7.87 7.05 -15.52
N THR A 63 8.34 5.85 -15.87
CA THR A 63 7.99 4.60 -15.19
C THR A 63 9.13 4.17 -14.29
N TYR A 64 8.84 3.81 -13.04
CA TYR A 64 9.87 3.60 -12.01
C TYR A 64 9.58 2.40 -11.13
N GLY A 65 10.52 1.45 -11.06
CA GLY A 65 10.41 0.27 -10.22
C GLY A 65 10.79 0.53 -8.75
N VAL A 66 10.55 -0.46 -7.89
CA VAL A 66 10.93 -0.46 -6.46
C VAL A 66 12.41 -0.16 -6.16
N ASN A 67 13.30 -0.28 -7.13
CA ASN A 67 14.72 0.06 -6.96
C ASN A 67 15.03 1.52 -7.32
N ASP A 68 14.10 2.20 -8.00
CA ASP A 68 14.23 3.52 -8.61
C ASP A 68 13.41 4.57 -7.84
N VAL A 69 13.88 4.91 -6.63
CA VAL A 69 13.29 5.98 -5.81
C VAL A 69 14.05 7.28 -6.04
N PHE A 70 13.34 8.42 -6.19
CA PHE A 70 13.98 9.70 -6.49
C PHE A 70 13.87 10.74 -5.41
N LEU A 71 14.94 11.53 -5.35
CA LEU A 71 14.95 12.78 -4.63
C LEU A 71 14.11 13.81 -5.39
N PHE A 72 12.93 14.11 -4.85
CA PHE A 72 12.19 15.32 -5.19
C PHE A 72 12.65 16.46 -4.28
N ASN A 73 12.77 17.68 -4.83
CA ASN A 73 13.45 18.82 -4.21
C ASN A 73 13.02 19.10 -2.76
N LYS A 74 13.70 18.46 -1.80
CA LYS A 74 13.63 18.74 -0.37
C LYS A 74 14.93 19.38 0.06
N LEU A 75 14.90 20.68 0.30
CA LEU A 75 15.94 21.38 1.05
C LEU A 75 15.41 21.63 2.46
N LYS A 76 15.59 20.66 3.37
CA LYS A 76 15.44 20.90 4.81
C LYS A 76 16.83 20.90 5.42
N ALA A 77 17.23 22.03 6.00
CA ALA A 77 18.43 22.10 6.82
C ALA A 77 18.17 21.28 8.10
N THR A 78 18.91 20.19 8.29
CA THR A 78 18.79 19.34 9.47
C THR A 78 20.06 19.48 10.31
N ASN A 79 19.92 19.93 11.56
CA ASN A 79 21.05 19.99 12.48
C ASN A 79 21.23 18.63 13.15
N LEU A 80 22.07 17.79 12.56
CA LEU A 80 22.36 16.43 13.05
C LEU A 80 23.71 16.41 13.78
N PRO A 81 23.87 15.61 14.84
CA PRO A 81 25.18 15.43 15.48
C PRO A 81 26.15 14.75 14.50
N SER A 82 27.44 14.99 14.68
CA SER A 82 28.48 14.33 13.87
C SER A 82 28.57 12.83 14.12
N LYS A 83 28.00 12.33 15.22
CA LYS A 83 27.96 10.91 15.58
C LYS A 83 26.67 10.58 16.29
N TYR A 84 26.09 9.43 15.98
CA TYR A 84 24.93 8.87 16.67
C TYR A 84 24.92 7.36 16.51
N SER A 85 24.66 6.62 17.59
CA SER A 85 24.37 5.20 17.53
C SER A 85 23.02 4.93 18.15
N LEU A 86 22.16 4.19 17.44
CA LEU A 86 20.85 3.80 17.96
C LEU A 86 20.96 2.91 19.21
N GLN A 87 22.11 2.27 19.41
CA GLN A 87 22.44 1.52 20.63
C GLN A 87 22.45 2.38 21.89
N ASP A 88 22.66 3.69 21.76
CA ASP A 88 22.61 4.63 22.88
C ASP A 88 21.18 4.85 23.39
N ASP A 89 20.18 4.58 22.53
CA ASP A 89 18.76 4.81 22.79
C ASP A 89 18.00 3.53 23.14
N ILE A 90 18.33 2.42 22.50
CA ILE A 90 17.61 1.13 22.62
C ILE A 90 18.55 -0.06 22.56
N LYS A 91 18.14 -1.19 23.16
CA LYS A 91 18.80 -2.48 22.94
C LYS A 91 18.51 -2.99 21.53
N ILE A 92 19.56 -3.40 20.82
CA ILE A 92 19.49 -4.00 19.48
C ILE A 92 19.77 -5.49 19.60
N ASN A 93 19.02 -6.31 18.86
CA ASN A 93 19.24 -7.76 18.82
C ASN A 93 20.16 -8.12 17.67
N ILE A 94 20.98 -9.12 17.91
CA ILE A 94 21.92 -9.62 16.94
C ILE A 94 21.44 -11.00 16.53
N TYR A 95 21.30 -11.18 15.23
CA TYR A 95 20.79 -12.42 14.68
C TYR A 95 21.82 -13.05 13.75
N LYS A 96 21.70 -14.37 13.62
CA LYS A 96 22.45 -15.15 12.63
C LYS A 96 21.48 -15.71 11.60
N GLN A 97 21.68 -15.35 10.36
CA GLN A 97 20.86 -15.82 9.25
C GLN A 97 21.13 -17.26 8.87
N GLU A 98 20.11 -17.84 8.24
CA GLU A 98 20.17 -19.13 7.57
C GLU A 98 19.81 -18.93 6.10
N GLY A 99 20.60 -19.50 5.17
CA GLY A 99 20.36 -19.32 3.73
C GLY A 99 20.43 -17.85 3.28
N GLU A 100 19.69 -17.53 2.21
CA GLU A 100 19.63 -16.20 1.59
C GLU A 100 18.52 -15.31 2.19
N THR A 101 18.45 -15.25 3.53
CA THR A 101 17.36 -14.56 4.27
C THR A 101 17.74 -13.18 4.82
N CYS A 102 18.90 -12.63 4.42
CA CYS A 102 19.42 -11.32 4.89
C CYS A 102 18.38 -10.19 4.76
N TRP A 103 17.59 -10.20 3.68
CA TRP A 103 16.54 -9.22 3.42
C TRP A 103 15.41 -9.24 4.48
N ILE A 104 15.03 -10.42 4.98
CA ILE A 104 14.04 -10.54 6.07
C ILE A 104 14.66 -10.07 7.39
N TYR A 105 15.91 -10.46 7.67
CA TYR A 105 16.61 -10.01 8.89
C TYR A 105 16.71 -8.50 8.95
N SER A 106 17.15 -7.86 7.86
CA SER A 106 17.25 -6.42 7.80
C SER A 106 15.88 -5.75 7.95
N THR A 107 14.84 -6.28 7.30
CA THR A 107 13.50 -5.68 7.39
C THR A 107 12.89 -5.86 8.79
N ASN A 108 13.07 -7.01 9.43
CA ASN A 108 12.66 -7.21 10.82
C ASN A 108 13.40 -6.26 11.76
N SER A 109 14.70 -6.04 11.53
CA SER A 109 15.52 -5.14 12.36
C SER A 109 15.00 -3.70 12.32
N ILE A 110 14.56 -3.18 11.17
CA ILE A 110 13.96 -1.84 11.11
C ILE A 110 12.61 -1.77 11.83
N ILE A 111 11.80 -2.84 11.80
CA ILE A 111 10.52 -2.91 12.54
C ILE A 111 10.78 -2.97 14.05
N GLU A 112 11.69 -3.84 14.49
CA GLU A 112 12.07 -4.01 15.90
C GLU A 112 12.63 -2.72 16.48
N THR A 113 13.54 -2.07 15.76
CA THR A 113 14.13 -0.81 16.22
C THR A 113 13.11 0.33 16.26
N THR A 114 12.17 0.38 15.32
CA THR A 114 11.05 1.34 15.36
C THR A 114 10.16 1.10 16.57
N LEU A 115 9.81 -0.15 16.87
CA LEU A 115 9.06 -0.51 18.07
C LEU A 115 9.81 -0.15 19.36
N GLY A 116 11.14 -0.38 19.39
CA GLY A 116 12.00 0.00 20.51
C GLY A 116 11.95 1.50 20.76
N LYS A 117 12.07 2.31 19.70
CA LYS A 117 11.99 3.77 19.78
C LYS A 117 10.62 4.27 20.23
N ASN A 118 9.54 3.66 19.73
CA ASN A 118 8.17 4.04 20.08
C ASN A 118 7.82 3.74 21.55
N THR A 119 8.31 2.63 22.09
CA THR A 119 7.87 2.14 23.41
C THR A 119 8.80 2.47 24.56
N GLN A 120 10.07 2.80 24.29
CA GLN A 120 11.13 3.01 25.30
C GLN A 120 11.25 1.87 26.34
N LYS A 121 10.81 0.67 25.97
CA LYS A 121 10.87 -0.52 26.82
C LYS A 121 11.80 -1.54 26.19
N ASP A 122 12.48 -2.31 27.04
CA ASP A 122 13.09 -3.58 26.65
C ASP A 122 11.97 -4.52 26.19
N ILE A 123 11.53 -4.40 24.94
CA ILE A 123 10.66 -5.41 24.33
C ILE A 123 11.51 -6.68 24.27
N GLU A 124 11.00 -7.82 24.73
CA GLU A 124 11.59 -9.10 24.35
C GLU A 124 11.41 -9.25 22.83
N TYR A 125 12.43 -8.84 22.09
CA TYR A 125 12.38 -8.66 20.64
C TYR A 125 12.36 -9.97 19.82
N ASN A 126 12.29 -11.15 20.47
CA ASN A 126 12.18 -12.45 19.79
C ASN A 126 10.76 -12.76 19.27
N LYS A 127 10.00 -11.74 18.85
CA LYS A 127 8.63 -11.92 18.36
C LYS A 127 8.55 -12.24 16.87
N PHE A 128 9.59 -11.95 16.08
CA PHE A 128 9.52 -12.10 14.63
C PHE A 128 10.34 -13.30 14.13
N SER A 129 9.62 -14.28 13.61
CA SER A 129 10.16 -15.49 13.01
C SER A 129 10.55 -15.24 11.57
N ILE A 130 11.85 -15.34 11.33
CA ILE A 130 12.42 -15.31 9.98
C ILE A 130 11.93 -16.51 9.20
N ASN A 131 12.01 -17.71 9.78
CA ASN A 131 11.65 -18.95 9.10
C ASN A 131 10.16 -19.01 8.73
N ALA A 132 9.26 -18.49 9.58
CA ALA A 132 7.84 -18.44 9.25
C ALA A 132 7.52 -17.40 8.17
N THR A 133 8.19 -16.24 8.22
CA THR A 133 8.07 -15.20 7.18
C THR A 133 8.62 -15.72 5.85
N GLU A 134 9.76 -16.40 5.87
CA GLU A 134 10.40 -17.04 4.73
C GLU A 134 9.49 -18.09 4.07
N ALA A 135 8.93 -19.00 4.87
CA ALA A 135 8.08 -20.08 4.35
C ALA A 135 6.78 -19.58 3.71
N ASP A 136 6.16 -18.53 4.26
CA ASP A 136 4.90 -18.01 3.75
C ASP A 136 5.07 -16.97 2.64
N SER A 137 6.10 -16.13 2.72
CA SER A 137 6.43 -15.23 1.60
C SER A 137 6.77 -16.04 0.34
N ALA A 138 7.45 -17.18 0.44
CA ALA A 138 7.69 -18.08 -0.69
C ALA A 138 6.43 -18.71 -1.30
N LYS A 139 5.30 -18.77 -0.57
CA LYS A 139 4.02 -19.23 -1.11
C LYS A 139 3.24 -18.12 -1.80
N ILE A 140 3.35 -16.91 -1.26
CA ILE A 140 2.63 -15.73 -1.73
C ILE A 140 3.32 -15.18 -2.98
N PHE A 141 4.62 -14.92 -2.87
CA PHE A 141 5.45 -14.51 -3.99
C PHE A 141 5.96 -15.71 -4.77
N ASN A 142 6.29 -15.50 -6.03
CA ASN A 142 6.86 -16.53 -6.88
C ASN A 142 8.36 -16.70 -6.62
N ARG A 143 8.73 -17.27 -5.47
CA ARG A 143 10.13 -17.56 -5.13
C ARG A 143 10.31 -18.91 -4.44
N GLN A 144 11.56 -19.37 -4.41
CA GLN A 144 11.95 -20.56 -3.68
C GLN A 144 12.23 -20.24 -2.21
N ILE A 145 11.97 -21.21 -1.33
CA ILE A 145 12.40 -21.15 0.07
C ILE A 145 13.93 -21.10 0.11
N ASN A 146 14.47 -20.24 0.97
CA ASN A 146 15.88 -19.87 1.10
C ASN A 146 16.50 -19.19 -0.13
N GLY A 147 15.68 -18.72 -1.08
CA GLY A 147 16.14 -17.85 -2.16
C GLY A 147 16.19 -16.38 -1.74
N GLY A 148 17.02 -15.60 -2.41
CA GLY A 148 17.13 -14.15 -2.19
C GLY A 148 15.79 -13.41 -2.31
N GLY A 149 15.80 -12.16 -1.82
CA GLY A 149 14.67 -11.26 -1.79
C GLY A 149 15.13 -9.82 -1.53
N ASN A 150 14.19 -8.91 -1.26
CA ASN A 150 14.50 -7.51 -0.99
C ASN A 150 13.53 -6.91 0.04
N PRO A 151 13.85 -5.74 0.64
CA PRO A 151 13.01 -5.10 1.64
C PRO A 151 11.60 -4.77 1.13
N ALA A 152 11.43 -4.41 -0.15
CA ALA A 152 10.11 -4.13 -0.71
C ALA A 152 9.19 -5.37 -0.65
N LEU A 153 9.70 -6.57 -0.94
CA LEU A 153 8.94 -7.82 -0.79
C LEU A 153 8.51 -8.06 0.66
N ALA A 154 9.42 -7.87 1.62
CA ALA A 154 9.12 -8.05 3.04
C ALA A 154 8.09 -7.02 3.51
N LEU A 155 8.26 -5.75 3.16
CA LEU A 155 7.32 -4.68 3.49
C LEU A 155 5.94 -4.90 2.85
N SER A 156 5.87 -5.36 1.59
CA SER A 156 4.62 -5.77 0.95
C SER A 156 3.94 -6.93 1.68
N PHE A 157 4.71 -7.93 2.13
CA PHE A 157 4.19 -9.04 2.92
C PHE A 157 3.55 -8.55 4.24
N TYR A 158 4.22 -7.63 4.95
CA TYR A 158 3.72 -7.11 6.22
C TYR A 158 2.53 -6.16 6.04
N THR A 159 2.61 -5.22 5.09
CA THR A 159 1.52 -4.27 4.80
C THR A 159 0.28 -4.97 4.21
N GLY A 160 0.47 -6.11 3.54
CA GLY A 160 -0.61 -7.01 3.10
C GLY A 160 -1.29 -7.80 4.24
N GLY A 161 -0.84 -7.66 5.49
CA GLY A 161 -1.42 -8.33 6.65
C GLY A 161 -0.98 -9.79 6.83
N TYR A 162 0.09 -10.22 6.16
CA TYR A 162 0.60 -11.59 6.25
C TYR A 162 1.64 -11.80 7.35
N GLY A 163 2.11 -10.71 7.97
CA GLY A 163 3.04 -10.74 9.10
C GLY A 163 3.18 -9.37 9.78
N PRO A 164 4.16 -9.21 10.68
CA PRO A 164 5.19 -10.19 11.02
C PRO A 164 4.65 -11.40 11.80
N LYS A 165 5.42 -12.50 11.89
CA LYS A 165 4.96 -13.77 12.49
C LYS A 165 5.76 -14.17 13.72
N THR A 166 5.13 -14.82 14.69
CA THR A 166 5.78 -15.44 15.86
C THR A 166 6.59 -16.68 15.47
N THR A 167 7.47 -17.14 16.37
CA THR A 167 8.25 -18.40 16.21
C THR A 167 7.37 -19.64 16.01
N VAL A 168 6.13 -19.62 16.51
CA VAL A 168 5.13 -20.68 16.28
C VAL A 168 4.27 -20.47 15.02
N GLY A 169 4.57 -19.44 14.22
CA GLY A 169 3.96 -19.22 12.89
C GLY A 169 2.68 -18.38 12.87
N ASN A 170 2.15 -18.01 14.04
CA ASN A 170 0.99 -17.11 14.15
C ASN A 170 1.37 -15.69 13.71
N ILE A 171 0.48 -15.00 13.01
CA ILE A 171 0.62 -13.56 12.74
C ILE A 171 0.63 -12.83 14.08
N VAL A 172 1.61 -11.96 14.26
CA VAL A 172 1.61 -11.00 15.36
C VAL A 172 0.60 -9.93 15.02
N ASP A 173 -0.26 -9.54 15.97
CA ASP A 173 -1.21 -8.43 15.80
C ASP A 173 -0.47 -7.09 15.79
N THR A 174 0.37 -6.91 14.77
CA THR A 174 1.23 -5.76 14.52
C THR A 174 0.97 -5.29 13.10
N HIS A 175 0.77 -3.99 12.95
CA HIS A 175 0.51 -3.34 11.69
C HIS A 175 1.58 -2.29 11.42
N ILE A 176 2.24 -2.40 10.27
CA ILE A 176 3.11 -1.36 9.74
C ILE A 176 2.20 -0.28 9.15
N GLY A 177 2.09 0.84 9.86
CA GLY A 177 1.26 1.96 9.42
C GLY A 177 1.90 2.66 8.24
N ASP A 178 3.17 3.02 8.37
CA ASP A 178 3.87 3.88 7.42
C ASP A 178 5.32 3.41 7.25
N TYR A 179 5.80 3.36 6.00
CA TYR A 179 7.22 3.19 5.68
C TYR A 179 7.66 4.20 4.63
N ILE A 180 8.94 4.56 4.67
CA ILE A 180 9.62 5.39 3.67
C ILE A 180 10.53 4.53 2.80
N ALA A 181 10.57 4.84 1.50
CA ALA A 181 11.62 4.44 0.59
C ALA A 181 12.48 5.69 0.33
N ILE A 182 13.77 5.64 0.68
CA ILE A 182 14.71 6.74 0.49
C ILE A 182 15.44 6.53 -0.85
N ALA A 183 15.72 7.62 -1.55
CA ALA A 183 16.38 7.59 -2.86
C ALA A 183 17.69 6.79 -2.84
N SER A 184 17.83 5.83 -3.76
CA SER A 184 19.03 5.00 -3.89
C SER A 184 20.19 5.76 -4.52
N VAL A 185 21.38 5.67 -3.94
CA VAL A 185 22.64 6.21 -4.46
C VAL A 185 23.65 5.10 -4.69
N ILE A 186 23.90 4.80 -5.96
CA ILE A 186 24.99 3.95 -6.44
C ILE A 186 26.11 4.84 -6.94
N LYS A 187 27.36 4.49 -6.63
CA LYS A 187 28.55 5.29 -6.93
C LYS A 187 29.39 4.58 -8.00
N GLY A 188 29.83 5.34 -9.00
CA GLY A 188 30.76 4.88 -10.01
C GLY A 188 31.68 6.03 -10.43
N LYS A 189 32.36 5.90 -11.56
CA LYS A 189 33.18 6.95 -12.13
C LYS A 189 32.76 7.26 -13.55
N ASN A 190 32.75 8.55 -13.86
CA ASN A 190 32.55 9.01 -15.23
C ASN A 190 33.79 8.75 -16.11
N SER A 191 33.69 9.07 -17.39
CA SER A 191 34.79 8.90 -18.36
C SER A 191 36.07 9.69 -18.04
N ASN A 192 36.01 10.67 -17.14
CA ASN A 192 37.18 11.43 -16.66
C ASN A 192 37.77 10.85 -15.35
N GLY A 193 37.20 9.76 -14.82
CA GLY A 193 37.60 9.15 -13.56
C GLY A 193 37.10 9.87 -12.30
N GLU A 194 36.18 10.83 -12.44
CA GLU A 194 35.56 11.51 -11.31
C GLU A 194 34.35 10.71 -10.80
N VAL A 195 34.12 10.73 -9.48
CA VAL A 195 32.97 10.03 -8.88
C VAL A 195 31.67 10.60 -9.43
N GLU A 196 30.80 9.72 -9.92
CA GLU A 196 29.44 10.04 -10.33
C GLU A 196 28.42 9.18 -9.57
N TYR A 197 27.21 9.73 -9.43
CA TYR A 197 26.14 9.15 -8.63
C TYR A 197 24.95 8.83 -9.55
N ASN A 198 24.60 7.55 -9.66
CA ASN A 198 23.57 7.04 -10.55
C ASN A 198 23.73 7.57 -12.00
N GLY A 199 24.93 7.42 -12.59
CA GLY A 199 25.20 7.89 -13.96
C GLY A 199 25.05 9.40 -14.15
N GLY A 200 25.38 10.19 -13.12
CA GLY A 200 25.29 11.65 -13.15
C GLY A 200 23.92 12.23 -12.78
N ARG A 201 22.98 11.39 -12.31
CA ARG A 201 21.65 11.84 -11.88
C ARG A 201 21.68 12.74 -10.65
N TYR A 202 22.60 12.47 -9.72
CA TYR A 202 22.73 13.25 -8.49
C TYR A 202 24.05 14.00 -8.42
N SER A 203 23.96 15.25 -7.94
CA SER A 203 25.12 16.01 -7.50
C SER A 203 25.57 15.57 -6.10
N LYS A 204 26.83 15.87 -5.73
CA LYS A 204 27.34 15.63 -4.36
C LYS A 204 26.46 16.25 -3.27
N GLN A 205 25.89 17.43 -3.51
CA GLN A 205 24.98 18.10 -2.57
C GLN A 205 23.67 17.33 -2.40
N GLN A 206 23.11 16.77 -3.47
CA GLN A 206 21.91 15.92 -3.39
C GLN A 206 22.18 14.62 -2.65
N VAL A 207 23.35 14.00 -2.86
CA VAL A 207 23.77 12.83 -2.07
C VAL A 207 23.89 13.16 -0.59
N GLU A 208 24.41 14.33 -0.23
CA GLU A 208 24.46 14.78 1.16
C GLU A 208 23.07 15.00 1.76
N ILE A 209 22.11 15.51 0.98
CA ILE A 209 20.69 15.62 1.40
C ILE A 209 20.09 14.23 1.67
N ILE A 210 20.28 13.28 0.74
CA ILE A 210 19.82 11.89 0.89
C ILE A 210 20.43 11.25 2.14
N ARG A 211 21.74 11.38 2.34
CA ARG A 211 22.44 10.90 3.55
C ARG A 211 21.87 11.52 4.83
N ASN A 212 21.55 12.81 4.81
CA ASN A 212 20.95 13.46 5.96
C ASN A 212 19.51 12.98 6.22
N GLU A 213 18.75 12.58 5.19
CA GLU A 213 17.45 11.94 5.33
C GLU A 213 17.58 10.56 6.01
N ILE A 214 18.56 9.75 5.59
CA ILE A 214 18.92 8.48 6.22
C ILE A 214 19.24 8.67 7.71
N LYS A 215 20.18 9.57 8.02
CA LYS A 215 20.58 9.88 9.40
C LYS A 215 19.42 10.39 10.24
N LYS A 216 18.57 11.25 9.66
CA LYS A 216 17.39 11.76 10.34
C LYS A 216 16.42 10.64 10.68
N HIS A 217 16.15 9.74 9.72
CA HIS A 217 15.27 8.58 9.94
C HIS A 217 15.79 7.71 11.08
N ILE A 218 17.09 7.38 11.05
CA ILE A 218 17.78 6.60 12.08
C ILE A 218 17.60 7.19 13.48
N LYS A 219 17.74 8.52 13.59
CA LYS A 219 17.64 9.22 14.87
C LYS A 219 16.21 9.33 15.39
N GLU A 220 15.25 9.61 14.50
CA GLU A 220 13.87 9.90 14.88
C GLU A 220 13.02 8.64 15.01
N TYR A 221 13.16 7.68 14.09
CA TYR A 221 12.23 6.57 13.92
C TYR A 221 12.85 5.19 14.14
N GLY A 222 14.17 5.05 14.05
CA GLY A 222 14.84 3.75 14.13
C GLY A 222 15.58 3.42 12.84
N ALA A 223 16.15 2.22 12.76
CA ALA A 223 17.11 1.88 11.72
C ALA A 223 16.52 1.89 10.29
N VAL A 224 17.39 1.88 9.29
CA VAL A 224 17.01 1.69 7.87
C VAL A 224 17.71 0.47 7.26
N THR A 225 17.09 -0.16 6.26
CA THR A 225 17.76 -1.19 5.45
C THR A 225 18.76 -0.53 4.51
N SER A 226 19.79 -1.28 4.09
CA SER A 226 20.63 -0.93 2.94
C SER A 226 21.35 -2.17 2.41
N CYS A 227 22.05 -2.05 1.28
CA CYS A 227 22.76 -3.14 0.63
C CYS A 227 24.28 -3.02 0.74
N MET A 228 24.96 -4.17 0.59
CA MET A 228 26.41 -4.25 0.38
C MET A 228 26.78 -5.37 -0.59
N TYR A 229 28.04 -5.39 -1.03
CA TYR A 229 28.62 -6.47 -1.83
C TYR A 229 29.49 -7.39 -0.96
N SER A 230 28.87 -8.35 -0.29
CA SER A 230 29.52 -9.21 0.70
C SER A 230 30.55 -10.19 0.13
N ALA A 231 30.48 -10.56 -1.15
CA ALA A 231 31.42 -11.53 -1.73
C ALA A 231 32.85 -11.01 -1.96
N GLY A 232 33.10 -9.71 -1.79
CA GLY A 232 34.44 -9.13 -1.93
C GLY A 232 35.20 -9.08 -0.60
N ASP A 233 35.87 -10.18 -0.24
CA ASP A 233 36.67 -10.31 0.98
C ASP A 233 37.78 -9.23 1.08
N GLU A 234 38.30 -8.77 -0.06
CA GLU A 234 39.32 -7.74 -0.16
C GLU A 234 38.89 -6.37 0.38
N TYR A 235 37.58 -6.09 0.42
CA TYR A 235 37.04 -4.81 0.87
C TYR A 235 36.93 -4.70 2.39
N PHE A 236 37.09 -5.81 3.11
CA PHE A 236 37.12 -5.83 4.57
C PHE A 236 38.49 -5.37 5.12
N SER A 237 38.49 -4.71 6.28
CA SER A 237 39.70 -4.20 6.93
C SER A 237 40.72 -5.29 7.29
N ASP A 238 40.25 -6.51 7.55
CA ASP A 238 41.06 -7.73 7.69
C ASP A 238 40.67 -8.75 6.61
N GLU A 239 41.26 -8.60 5.43
CA GLU A 239 41.05 -9.49 4.26
C GLU A 239 41.41 -10.97 4.52
N LYS A 240 42.18 -11.28 5.59
CA LYS A 240 42.58 -12.65 5.93
C LYS A 240 41.57 -13.33 6.85
N ASN A 241 40.83 -12.54 7.61
CA ASN A 241 39.77 -13.01 8.49
C ASN A 241 38.69 -11.94 8.58
N TYR A 242 37.80 -11.89 7.59
CA TYR A 242 36.73 -10.90 7.53
C TYR A 242 35.81 -10.94 8.77
N PHE A 243 35.73 -12.08 9.47
CA PHE A 243 34.99 -12.19 10.74
C PHE A 243 35.53 -11.26 11.84
N ASN A 244 36.78 -10.81 11.78
CA ASN A 244 37.35 -9.86 12.74
C ASN A 244 37.36 -8.41 12.22
N SER A 245 36.78 -8.14 11.05
CA SER A 245 36.86 -6.81 10.44
C SER A 245 35.91 -5.82 11.08
N GLU A 246 36.44 -4.67 11.48
CA GLU A 246 35.66 -3.57 12.06
C GLU A 246 35.19 -2.57 10.98
N ALA A 247 35.80 -2.59 9.79
CA ALA A 247 35.47 -1.67 8.71
C ALA A 247 35.38 -2.37 7.34
N TYR A 248 34.58 -1.81 6.44
CA TYR A 248 34.38 -2.29 5.08
C TYR A 248 34.19 -1.13 4.09
N TYR A 249 34.81 -1.22 2.91
CA TYR A 249 34.61 -0.27 1.83
C TYR A 249 34.80 -0.93 0.46
N CYS A 250 33.70 -1.13 -0.27
CA CYS A 250 33.72 -1.50 -1.68
C CYS A 250 33.96 -0.25 -2.54
N ASP A 251 35.13 -0.18 -3.17
CA ASP A 251 35.51 0.87 -4.11
C ASP A 251 35.29 0.48 -5.58
N TYR A 252 34.42 -0.51 -5.81
CA TYR A 252 34.07 -0.99 -7.15
C TYR A 252 33.48 0.15 -7.99
N ASP A 253 34.10 0.37 -9.14
CA ASP A 253 33.67 1.37 -10.12
C ASP A 253 32.44 0.86 -10.88
N TYR A 254 31.24 1.21 -10.40
CA TYR A 254 30.00 0.75 -11.02
C TYR A 254 29.81 1.37 -12.41
N ASN A 255 29.71 0.50 -13.41
CA ASN A 255 29.45 0.90 -14.79
C ASN A 255 27.93 1.09 -15.04
N PHE A 256 27.48 2.34 -15.11
CA PHE A 256 26.07 2.66 -15.37
C PHE A 256 25.59 2.33 -16.80
N GLU A 257 26.47 1.92 -17.71
CA GLU A 257 26.11 1.37 -19.02
C GLU A 257 25.68 -0.11 -18.92
N GLY A 258 25.75 -0.74 -17.74
CA GLY A 258 25.24 -2.09 -17.48
C GLY A 258 26.12 -3.21 -18.02
N ILE A 259 27.37 -2.91 -18.39
CA ILE A 259 28.32 -3.89 -18.95
C ILE A 259 29.19 -4.47 -17.83
N ASN A 260 29.03 -5.77 -17.56
CA ASN A 260 29.83 -6.54 -16.60
C ASN A 260 29.88 -5.92 -15.19
N THR A 261 28.75 -5.42 -14.68
CA THR A 261 28.66 -4.84 -13.33
C THR A 261 28.60 -5.92 -12.24
N ILE A 262 29.22 -5.63 -11.11
CA ILE A 262 28.92 -6.29 -9.84
C ILE A 262 27.63 -5.68 -9.30
N ASN A 263 26.79 -6.48 -8.64
CA ASN A 263 25.58 -6.00 -8.00
C ASN A 263 25.60 -6.39 -6.51
N PRO A 264 24.93 -5.63 -5.63
CA PRO A 264 24.89 -5.97 -4.21
C PRO A 264 24.27 -7.35 -4.03
N ASP A 265 24.75 -8.11 -3.04
CA ASP A 265 24.32 -9.49 -2.80
C ASP A 265 23.84 -9.72 -1.35
N HIS A 266 23.91 -8.70 -0.49
CA HIS A 266 23.59 -8.81 0.92
C HIS A 266 22.86 -7.58 1.45
N GLN A 267 21.79 -7.80 2.22
CA GLN A 267 21.04 -6.75 2.89
C GLN A 267 21.53 -6.58 4.33
N ILE A 268 21.79 -5.35 4.73
CA ILE A 268 22.26 -4.94 6.06
C ILE A 268 21.37 -3.85 6.64
N THR A 269 21.53 -3.57 7.95
CA THR A 269 20.74 -2.54 8.64
C THR A 269 21.65 -1.42 9.15
N ILE A 270 21.39 -0.18 8.73
CA ILE A 270 22.11 0.99 9.23
C ILE A 270 21.46 1.45 10.53
N ILE A 271 22.24 1.42 11.61
CA ILE A 271 21.81 1.73 12.98
C ILE A 271 22.44 3.01 13.53
N GLY A 272 23.25 3.71 12.74
CA GLY A 272 23.93 4.92 13.20
C GLY A 272 24.95 5.43 12.21
N TRP A 273 25.72 6.42 12.65
CA TRP A 273 26.78 7.01 11.86
C TRP A 273 27.86 7.67 12.73
N ASP A 274 29.05 7.84 12.15
CA ASP A 274 30.14 8.63 12.71
C ASP A 274 30.88 9.36 11.57
N ASP A 275 30.67 10.67 11.47
CA ASP A 275 31.24 11.55 10.45
C ASP A 275 32.76 11.70 10.57
N ASN A 276 33.33 11.33 11.72
CA ASN A 276 34.78 11.40 11.96
C ASN A 276 35.40 9.99 12.05
N TYR A 277 34.70 8.94 11.61
CA TYR A 277 35.28 7.60 11.55
C TYR A 277 36.47 7.60 10.59
N SER A 278 37.67 7.35 11.13
CA SER A 278 38.90 7.57 10.39
C SER A 278 39.00 6.64 9.18
N LYS A 279 39.33 7.20 8.01
CA LYS A 279 39.65 6.42 6.82
C LYS A 279 40.83 5.46 6.99
N GLU A 280 41.67 5.67 8.00
CA GLU A 280 42.80 4.79 8.29
C GLU A 280 42.36 3.45 8.89
N ASN A 281 41.11 3.32 9.34
CA ASN A 281 40.56 2.07 9.87
C ASN A 281 40.16 1.06 8.76
N PHE A 282 40.07 1.50 7.50
CA PHE A 282 39.71 0.64 6.36
C PHE A 282 40.93 -0.08 5.79
N ASN A 283 40.69 -1.08 4.93
CA ASN A 283 41.76 -1.78 4.23
C ASN A 283 42.66 -0.77 3.51
N LYS A 284 43.97 -0.82 3.78
CA LYS A 284 44.96 0.09 3.17
C LYS A 284 44.97 0.04 1.63
N ASN A 285 44.53 -1.07 1.03
CA ASN A 285 44.44 -1.25 -0.42
C ASN A 285 43.14 -0.67 -1.00
N HIS A 286 42.10 -0.52 -0.17
CA HIS A 286 40.76 -0.03 -0.51
C HIS A 286 40.37 1.05 0.50
N ARG A 287 41.09 2.18 0.50
CA ARG A 287 40.91 3.24 1.48
C ARG A 287 40.02 4.35 0.93
N PRO A 288 38.97 4.79 1.67
CA PRO A 288 38.16 5.92 1.22
C PRO A 288 38.96 7.23 1.25
N GLN A 289 38.52 8.22 0.47
CA GLN A 289 39.22 9.51 0.37
C GLN A 289 39.04 10.35 1.63
N SER A 290 37.88 10.25 2.27
CA SER A 290 37.45 11.05 3.41
C SER A 290 37.13 10.18 4.63
N ASP A 291 37.17 10.79 5.81
CA ASP A 291 36.59 10.19 7.01
C ASP A 291 35.05 10.15 6.90
N GLY A 292 34.42 9.27 7.67
CA GLY A 292 32.98 9.15 7.76
C GLY A 292 32.44 7.78 7.36
N ALA A 293 31.61 7.21 8.23
CA ALA A 293 31.03 5.89 8.02
C ALA A 293 29.64 5.75 8.67
N TYR A 294 28.85 4.85 8.10
CA TYR A 294 27.67 4.30 8.75
C TYR A 294 28.06 3.22 9.76
N ILE A 295 27.31 3.14 10.85
CA ILE A 295 27.36 2.02 11.81
C ILE A 295 26.31 1.01 11.36
N VAL A 296 26.72 -0.22 11.10
CA VAL A 296 25.90 -1.23 10.43
C VAL A 296 25.77 -2.47 11.31
N LEU A 297 24.52 -2.93 11.46
CA LEU A 297 24.17 -4.23 12.02
C LEU A 297 24.09 -5.27 10.89
N ASN A 298 24.85 -6.35 11.04
CA ASN A 298 24.88 -7.49 10.15
C ASN A 298 24.11 -8.69 10.74
N SER A 299 23.80 -9.67 9.89
CA SER A 299 23.03 -10.88 10.21
C SER A 299 23.89 -12.14 10.22
N TRP A 300 25.19 -12.05 10.53
CA TRP A 300 26.10 -13.21 10.61
C TRP A 300 26.35 -13.71 12.04
N GLY A 301 25.62 -13.16 13.01
CA GLY A 301 25.71 -13.49 14.44
C GLY A 301 26.78 -12.73 15.20
N GLU A 302 26.77 -12.90 16.52
CA GLU A 302 27.60 -12.14 17.47
C GLU A 302 29.11 -12.35 17.27
N ASN A 303 29.52 -13.49 16.71
CA ASN A 303 30.94 -13.77 16.45
C ASN A 303 31.53 -12.97 15.27
N PHE A 304 30.69 -12.28 14.49
CA PHE A 304 31.16 -11.40 13.44
C PHE A 304 31.47 -10.01 14.02
N SER A 305 32.70 -9.54 13.84
CA SER A 305 33.15 -8.21 14.25
C SER A 305 32.87 -7.94 15.74
N ASN A 306 32.41 -6.74 16.07
CA ASN A 306 32.00 -6.35 17.40
C ASN A 306 30.50 -6.64 17.61
N ASP A 307 30.18 -7.91 17.91
CA ASP A 307 28.81 -8.37 18.18
C ASP A 307 27.86 -8.12 16.99
N GLY A 308 28.29 -8.49 15.78
CA GLY A 308 27.54 -8.30 14.54
C GLY A 308 27.57 -6.87 13.98
N ILE A 309 28.29 -5.94 14.62
CA ILE A 309 28.32 -4.52 14.26
C ILE A 309 29.68 -4.12 13.69
N PHE A 310 29.67 -3.35 12.61
CA PHE A 310 30.86 -2.86 11.91
C PHE A 310 30.58 -1.54 11.18
N TYR A 311 31.61 -0.93 10.59
CA TYR A 311 31.52 0.35 9.91
C TYR A 311 31.62 0.19 8.39
N ILE A 312 30.73 0.85 7.65
CA ILE A 312 30.81 0.93 6.18
C ILE A 312 30.98 2.40 5.77
N SER A 313 32.01 2.66 4.95
CA SER A 313 32.32 4.01 4.45
C SER A 313 31.12 4.66 3.75
N TYR A 314 30.92 5.97 3.91
CA TYR A 314 29.94 6.70 3.08
C TYR A 314 30.26 6.66 1.58
N GLU A 315 31.52 6.42 1.24
CA GLU A 315 31.99 6.35 -0.15
C GLU A 315 31.73 4.98 -0.79
N ASP A 316 31.24 4.00 -0.03
CA ASP A 316 30.92 2.65 -0.53
C ASP A 316 29.90 2.68 -1.67
N THR A 317 30.17 1.87 -2.68
CA THR A 317 29.43 1.80 -3.94
C THR A 317 27.93 1.55 -3.75
N PHE A 318 27.53 0.75 -2.75
CA PHE A 318 26.14 0.29 -2.59
C PHE A 318 25.48 0.67 -1.26
N ILE A 319 26.21 1.19 -0.27
CA ILE A 319 25.71 1.47 1.09
C ILE A 319 24.52 2.45 1.19
N GLU A 320 24.19 3.17 0.13
CA GLU A 320 23.04 4.09 0.09
C GLU A 320 22.00 3.63 -0.93
N SER A 321 21.94 2.34 -1.25
CA SER A 321 20.96 1.75 -2.17
C SER A 321 19.96 0.85 -1.44
N SER A 322 18.74 0.76 -1.99
CA SER A 322 17.63 -0.04 -1.40
C SER A 322 17.36 0.33 0.06
N VAL A 323 17.24 1.64 0.29
CA VAL A 323 17.11 2.20 1.64
C VAL A 323 15.66 2.36 2.02
N TYR A 324 15.21 1.56 2.99
CA TYR A 324 13.84 1.61 3.53
C TYR A 324 13.86 1.79 5.03
N GLY A 325 12.91 2.58 5.54
CA GLY A 325 12.71 2.80 6.96
C GLY A 325 11.24 2.70 7.33
N VAL A 326 10.93 2.28 8.55
CA VAL A 326 9.55 2.29 9.07
C VAL A 326 9.36 3.53 9.94
N TYR A 327 8.26 4.26 9.74
CA TYR A 327 7.91 5.42 10.57
C TYR A 327 7.14 5.03 11.81
N ASN A 328 6.22 4.06 11.66
CA ASN A 328 5.35 3.66 12.74
C ASN A 328 4.93 2.19 12.63
N VAL A 329 5.02 1.52 13.77
CA VAL A 329 4.53 0.17 13.99
C VAL A 329 3.57 0.23 15.17
N LYS A 330 2.32 -0.20 14.96
CA LYS A 330 1.26 -0.20 15.97
C LYS A 330 0.63 -1.58 16.13
N GLU A 331 -0.12 -1.79 17.21
CA GLU A 331 -0.98 -2.96 17.33
C GLU A 331 -2.05 -2.93 16.23
N LYS A 332 -2.46 -4.11 15.76
CA LYS A 332 -3.52 -4.21 14.75
C LYS A 332 -4.88 -3.85 15.37
N GLU A 333 -5.48 -2.76 14.90
CA GLU A 333 -6.77 -2.25 15.41
C GLU A 333 -7.97 -2.59 14.51
N TYR A 334 -7.74 -3.05 13.27
CA TYR A 334 -8.80 -3.33 12.29
C TYR A 334 -9.25 -4.80 12.29
N ASP A 335 -10.53 -5.01 11.99
CA ASP A 335 -11.10 -6.35 11.81
C ASP A 335 -10.91 -6.86 10.37
N ASN A 336 -11.06 -5.99 9.38
CA ASN A 336 -10.99 -6.35 7.96
C ASN A 336 -9.98 -5.47 7.20
N LEU A 337 -9.28 -6.09 6.25
CA LEU A 337 -8.40 -5.45 5.29
C LEU A 337 -8.93 -5.70 3.88
N TYR A 338 -9.30 -4.63 3.18
CA TYR A 338 -9.71 -4.66 1.78
C TYR A 338 -8.55 -4.19 0.91
N GLN A 339 -8.10 -5.05 0.01
CA GLN A 339 -6.96 -4.81 -0.87
C GLN A 339 -7.12 -5.62 -2.16
N HIS A 340 -6.54 -5.13 -3.26
CA HIS A 340 -6.42 -5.84 -4.55
C HIS A 340 -4.96 -5.96 -5.00
N ASP A 341 -4.04 -5.56 -4.11
CA ASP A 341 -2.59 -5.51 -4.31
C ASP A 341 -1.89 -6.33 -3.21
N GLU A 342 -2.21 -7.61 -3.12
CA GLU A 342 -1.71 -8.52 -2.08
C GLU A 342 -0.18 -8.67 -2.08
N LEU A 343 0.48 -8.50 -3.22
CA LEU A 343 1.94 -8.49 -3.37
C LEU A 343 2.52 -7.07 -3.27
N GLY A 344 1.67 -6.07 -3.09
CA GLY A 344 2.03 -4.67 -2.85
C GLY A 344 2.69 -3.97 -4.03
N LEU A 345 3.26 -2.80 -3.73
CA LEU A 345 3.81 -1.89 -4.73
C LEU A 345 4.98 -2.52 -5.49
N ARG A 346 4.85 -2.57 -6.81
CA ARG A 346 5.91 -3.00 -7.71
C ARG A 346 6.50 -1.86 -8.52
N GLU A 347 5.64 -0.95 -8.98
CA GLU A 347 6.04 0.10 -9.93
C GLU A 347 5.13 1.31 -9.80
N VAL A 348 5.68 2.46 -10.18
CA VAL A 348 5.00 3.74 -10.22
C VAL A 348 4.87 4.21 -11.66
N PHE A 349 3.69 4.73 -11.99
CA PHE A 349 3.39 5.29 -13.30
C PHE A 349 3.17 6.79 -13.21
N GLY A 350 3.84 7.52 -14.11
CA GLY A 350 3.69 8.96 -14.27
C GLY A 350 2.75 9.34 -15.40
N LEU A 351 1.85 10.29 -15.13
CA LEU A 351 0.99 10.94 -16.11
C LEU A 351 1.27 12.44 -16.11
N LYS A 352 1.68 13.00 -17.25
CA LYS A 352 1.83 14.45 -17.39
C LYS A 352 0.46 15.14 -17.36
N GLY A 353 0.45 16.38 -16.90
CA GLY A 353 -0.74 17.23 -16.99
C GLY A 353 -1.37 17.50 -15.63
N THR A 354 -2.63 17.10 -15.42
CA THR A 354 -3.39 17.46 -14.21
C THR A 354 -3.40 16.35 -13.18
N ASP A 355 -3.99 16.64 -12.02
CA ASP A 355 -4.39 15.63 -11.04
C ASP A 355 -5.17 14.49 -11.70
N ILE A 356 -4.98 13.27 -11.19
CA ILE A 356 -5.71 12.07 -11.60
C ILE A 356 -6.43 11.47 -10.40
N TYR A 357 -7.48 10.69 -10.66
CA TYR A 357 -8.14 9.91 -9.64
C TYR A 357 -7.91 8.43 -9.93
N GLY A 358 -7.42 7.67 -8.96
CA GLY A 358 -7.43 6.21 -8.97
C GLY A 358 -8.49 5.69 -8.01
N ALA A 359 -9.15 4.57 -8.33
CA ALA A 359 -10.17 4.01 -7.45
C ALA A 359 -10.13 2.48 -7.45
N ASN A 360 -10.31 1.90 -6.26
CA ASN A 360 -10.55 0.47 -6.08
C ASN A 360 -11.99 0.24 -5.64
N VAL A 361 -12.65 -0.74 -6.27
CA VAL A 361 -14.00 -1.20 -5.93
C VAL A 361 -13.90 -2.47 -5.11
N PHE A 362 -14.38 -2.43 -3.87
CA PHE A 362 -14.30 -3.56 -2.94
C PHE A 362 -15.67 -4.18 -2.71
N THR A 363 -15.68 -5.49 -2.46
CA THR A 363 -16.85 -6.22 -1.98
C THR A 363 -16.62 -6.57 -0.52
N ARG A 364 -17.60 -6.25 0.33
CA ARG A 364 -17.51 -6.48 1.77
C ARG A 364 -17.65 -7.96 2.08
N THR A 365 -16.77 -8.45 2.95
CA THR A 365 -16.78 -9.85 3.39
C THR A 365 -17.86 -10.11 4.43
N THR A 366 -18.33 -9.04 5.07
CA THR A 366 -19.45 -9.07 6.00
C THR A 366 -20.63 -8.31 5.43
N SER A 367 -21.81 -8.78 5.82
CA SER A 367 -23.05 -8.15 5.43
C SER A 367 -23.46 -7.05 6.44
N THR A 368 -22.87 -7.07 7.65
CA THR A 368 -23.08 -6.15 8.81
C THR A 368 -22.31 -4.85 8.66
N PRO A 369 -22.82 -3.64 8.93
CA PRO A 369 -22.04 -2.42 8.72
C PRO A 369 -20.67 -2.42 9.36
N GLU A 370 -19.73 -1.82 8.63
CA GLU A 370 -18.34 -1.67 9.03
C GLU A 370 -17.99 -0.19 9.03
N LYS A 371 -17.16 0.21 9.98
CA LYS A 371 -16.57 1.54 10.02
C LYS A 371 -15.24 1.49 9.28
N LEU A 372 -15.12 2.21 8.18
CA LEU A 372 -13.82 2.46 7.54
C LEU A 372 -13.06 3.46 8.40
N THR A 373 -11.89 3.07 8.88
CA THR A 373 -11.09 3.85 9.83
C THR A 373 -9.89 4.48 9.17
N GLU A 374 -9.24 3.76 8.26
CA GLU A 374 -8.01 4.17 7.60
C GLU A 374 -8.00 3.72 6.13
N VAL A 375 -7.28 4.46 5.31
CA VAL A 375 -6.99 4.13 3.91
C VAL A 375 -5.50 4.24 3.70
N SER A 376 -4.88 3.23 3.09
CA SER A 376 -3.47 3.34 2.71
C SER A 376 -3.27 3.52 1.22
N VAL A 377 -2.17 4.20 0.90
CA VAL A 377 -1.68 4.45 -0.45
C VAL A 377 -0.20 4.16 -0.50
N ALA A 378 0.29 3.61 -1.62
CA ALA A 378 1.71 3.37 -1.84
C ALA A 378 2.21 4.06 -3.10
N ASN A 379 3.35 4.75 -3.02
CA ASN A 379 3.99 5.44 -4.13
C ASN A 379 5.50 5.62 -3.88
N LEU A 380 6.35 5.52 -4.89
CA LEU A 380 7.82 5.73 -4.77
C LEU A 380 8.24 7.17 -5.07
N VAL A 381 7.27 8.09 -5.03
CA VAL A 381 7.45 9.51 -5.31
C VAL A 381 6.68 10.31 -4.27
N ASP A 382 7.33 11.33 -3.71
CA ASP A 382 6.70 12.31 -2.85
C ASP A 382 5.39 12.82 -3.46
N SER A 383 4.27 12.66 -2.75
CA SER A 383 2.94 12.90 -3.32
C SER A 383 1.95 13.35 -2.25
N ALA A 384 1.00 14.19 -2.66
CA ALA A 384 -0.12 14.59 -1.82
C ALA A 384 -1.44 14.01 -2.34
N TYR A 385 -2.33 13.67 -1.41
CA TYR A 385 -3.53 12.90 -1.71
C TYR A 385 -4.80 13.56 -1.18
N GLU A 386 -5.92 13.32 -1.87
CA GLU A 386 -7.26 13.49 -1.29
C GLU A 386 -8.00 12.15 -1.37
N ILE A 387 -8.65 11.75 -0.28
CA ILE A 387 -9.34 10.46 -0.19
C ILE A 387 -10.84 10.69 -0.27
N TYR A 388 -11.50 9.91 -1.12
CA TYR A 388 -12.92 9.98 -1.43
C TYR A 388 -13.56 8.59 -1.33
N ILE A 389 -14.77 8.50 -0.78
CA ILE A 389 -15.46 7.22 -0.58
C ILE A 389 -16.86 7.24 -1.21
N ASN A 390 -17.21 6.17 -1.93
CA ASN A 390 -18.61 5.77 -2.12
C ASN A 390 -18.91 4.62 -1.16
N LYS A 391 -19.69 4.88 -0.11
CA LYS A 391 -19.97 3.93 0.98
C LYS A 391 -21.17 3.01 0.74
N THR A 392 -21.92 3.23 -0.35
CA THR A 392 -23.24 2.61 -0.57
C THR A 392 -23.26 1.54 -1.65
N ASP A 393 -22.37 1.62 -2.64
CA ASP A 393 -22.27 0.66 -3.74
C ASP A 393 -20.92 0.79 -4.45
N GLY A 394 -20.70 -0.05 -5.48
CA GLY A 394 -19.50 -0.04 -6.30
C GLY A 394 -19.52 0.95 -7.48
N GLU A 395 -20.46 1.90 -7.55
CA GLU A 395 -20.52 2.82 -8.69
C GLU A 395 -19.44 3.91 -8.61
N LEU A 396 -18.76 4.13 -9.74
CA LEU A 396 -17.75 5.17 -9.93
C LEU A 396 -18.39 6.51 -10.35
N ASN A 397 -19.31 7.01 -9.53
CA ASN A 397 -19.99 8.28 -9.76
C ASN A 397 -19.43 9.36 -8.84
N LEU A 398 -18.81 10.39 -9.42
CA LEU A 398 -18.21 11.50 -8.67
C LEU A 398 -19.19 12.20 -7.72
N ASN A 399 -20.50 12.20 -8.02
CA ASN A 399 -21.51 12.81 -7.14
C ASN A 399 -21.81 11.99 -5.87
N LYS A 400 -21.41 10.71 -5.83
CA LYS A 400 -21.52 9.86 -4.65
C LYS A 400 -20.27 9.88 -3.77
N PHE A 401 -19.20 10.47 -4.27
CA PHE A 401 -17.92 10.50 -3.58
C PHE A 401 -17.92 11.59 -2.51
N ILE A 402 -17.65 11.17 -1.28
CA ILE A 402 -17.51 12.07 -0.14
C ILE A 402 -16.01 12.16 0.17
N LYS A 403 -15.46 13.38 0.20
CA LYS A 403 -14.08 13.62 0.65
C LYS A 403 -14.00 13.34 2.15
N VAL A 404 -13.09 12.44 2.54
CA VAL A 404 -12.96 11.96 3.92
C VAL A 404 -11.59 12.24 4.52
N ALA A 405 -10.58 12.50 3.69
CA ALA A 405 -9.25 12.91 4.14
C ALA A 405 -8.52 13.72 3.05
N GLU A 406 -7.48 14.43 3.46
CA GLU A 406 -6.52 15.11 2.60
C GLU A 406 -5.18 15.16 3.33
N THR A 407 -4.08 15.01 2.59
CA THR A 407 -2.74 15.03 3.13
C THR A 407 -1.95 16.23 2.60
N GLU A 408 -0.92 16.63 3.35
CA GLU A 408 0.22 17.32 2.76
C GLU A 408 1.02 16.36 1.86
N VAL A 409 2.15 16.82 1.32
CA VAL A 409 3.08 15.95 0.59
C VAL A 409 3.66 14.93 1.57
N LEU A 410 3.37 13.67 1.33
CA LEU A 410 3.97 12.54 2.03
C LEU A 410 5.20 12.07 1.26
N ASP A 411 6.15 11.49 1.98
CA ASP A 411 7.39 10.98 1.40
C ASP A 411 7.12 9.77 0.49
N ALA A 412 8.06 9.45 -0.42
CA ALA A 412 8.03 8.17 -1.12
C ALA A 412 7.94 6.99 -0.14
N GLY A 413 6.96 6.10 -0.32
CA GLY A 413 6.75 4.92 0.50
C GLY A 413 5.29 4.48 0.55
N TYR A 414 4.89 3.96 1.70
CA TYR A 414 3.53 3.52 2.00
C TYR A 414 3.02 4.29 3.21
N HIS A 415 1.81 4.82 3.11
CA HIS A 415 1.22 5.65 4.16
C HIS A 415 -0.22 5.26 4.43
N THR A 416 -0.56 5.10 5.71
CA THR A 416 -1.90 4.82 6.21
C THR A 416 -2.54 6.11 6.72
N ILE A 417 -3.52 6.60 5.98
CA ILE A 417 -4.19 7.88 6.20
C ILE A 417 -5.43 7.66 7.07
N LYS A 418 -5.43 8.26 8.26
CA LYS A 418 -6.62 8.32 9.13
C LYS A 418 -7.71 9.20 8.53
N LEU A 419 -8.95 8.76 8.63
CA LEU A 419 -10.09 9.50 8.09
C LEU A 419 -10.58 10.57 9.08
N ASN A 420 -10.91 11.76 8.56
CA ASN A 420 -11.38 12.89 9.38
C ASN A 420 -12.85 12.74 9.80
N ASN A 421 -13.60 11.91 9.09
CA ASN A 421 -15.03 11.69 9.28
C ASN A 421 -15.31 10.22 9.52
N GLU A 422 -16.33 9.92 10.30
CA GLU A 422 -16.82 8.55 10.43
C GLU A 422 -17.46 8.09 9.11
N VAL A 423 -16.95 6.99 8.57
CA VAL A 423 -17.44 6.39 7.32
C VAL A 423 -18.01 5.02 7.63
N ILE A 424 -19.33 4.94 7.78
CA ILE A 424 -20.03 3.67 7.91
C ILE A 424 -20.35 3.12 6.51
N LEU A 425 -19.75 1.99 6.19
CA LEU A 425 -20.01 1.22 4.98
C LEU A 425 -21.28 0.40 5.16
N THR A 426 -22.25 0.60 4.27
CA THR A 426 -23.57 -0.06 4.35
C THR A 426 -23.89 -0.89 3.11
N GLY A 427 -23.27 -0.59 1.98
CA GLY A 427 -23.42 -1.39 0.75
C GLY A 427 -22.76 -2.75 0.86
N GLU A 428 -23.14 -3.68 -0.03
CA GLU A 428 -22.36 -4.90 -0.28
C GLU A 428 -21.01 -4.55 -0.92
N LYS A 429 -20.99 -3.54 -1.80
CA LYS A 429 -19.79 -2.97 -2.39
C LYS A 429 -19.57 -1.54 -1.93
N PHE A 430 -18.32 -1.08 -2.00
CA PHE A 430 -17.93 0.30 -1.76
C PHE A 430 -16.73 0.66 -2.64
N VAL A 431 -16.46 1.95 -2.78
CA VAL A 431 -15.32 2.46 -3.56
C VAL A 431 -14.44 3.31 -2.68
N ILE A 432 -13.14 3.08 -2.74
CA ILE A 432 -12.12 4.00 -2.25
C ILE A 432 -11.47 4.65 -3.46
N ALA A 433 -11.59 5.96 -3.58
CA ALA A 433 -10.96 6.76 -4.63
C ALA A 433 -9.92 7.72 -4.03
N VAL A 434 -8.76 7.77 -4.66
CA VAL A 434 -7.63 8.61 -4.30
C VAL A 434 -7.39 9.58 -5.43
N LYS A 435 -7.40 10.88 -5.12
CA LYS A 435 -6.92 11.91 -6.02
C LYS A 435 -5.43 12.10 -5.77
N TYR A 436 -4.63 11.76 -6.77
CA TYR A 436 -3.19 12.02 -6.79
C TYR A 436 -2.99 13.44 -7.33
N LYS A 437 -2.34 14.30 -6.54
CA LYS A 437 -2.07 15.69 -6.96
C LYS A 437 -0.84 15.74 -7.86
N ASN A 438 -0.89 16.63 -8.85
CA ASN A 438 0.22 16.89 -9.73
C ASN A 438 1.43 17.45 -8.96
N ASN A 439 2.62 16.92 -9.24
CA ASN A 439 3.86 17.35 -8.61
C ASN A 439 4.49 18.55 -9.32
N TYR A 440 5.53 19.12 -8.70
CA TYR A 440 6.22 20.32 -9.21
C TYR A 440 6.84 20.16 -10.59
N ASP A 441 7.10 18.92 -11.02
CA ASP A 441 7.60 18.57 -12.35
C ASP A 441 6.50 18.49 -13.42
N GLY A 442 5.25 18.73 -13.05
CA GLY A 442 4.10 18.64 -13.95
C GLY A 442 3.58 17.22 -14.15
N VAL A 443 4.02 16.25 -13.33
CA VAL A 443 3.68 14.83 -13.44
C VAL A 443 2.89 14.38 -12.22
N THR A 444 1.89 13.55 -12.44
CA THR A 444 1.09 12.91 -11.40
C THR A 444 1.46 11.43 -11.36
N TYR A 445 1.89 10.95 -10.19
CA TYR A 445 2.37 9.57 -10.02
C TYR A 445 1.41 8.71 -9.21
N TYR A 446 1.26 7.44 -9.58
CA TYR A 446 0.47 6.46 -8.84
C TYR A 446 1.15 5.09 -8.84
N GLY A 447 1.07 4.40 -7.70
CA GLY A 447 1.65 3.08 -7.51
C GLY A 447 0.71 1.94 -7.90
N VAL A 448 1.28 0.88 -8.45
CA VAL A 448 0.55 -0.32 -8.85
C VAL A 448 1.25 -1.62 -8.47
N GLU A 449 0.44 -2.65 -8.24
CA GLU A 449 0.81 -4.05 -8.40
C GLU A 449 0.54 -4.48 -9.84
N TYR A 450 1.40 -5.29 -10.45
CA TYR A 450 1.12 -5.87 -11.77
C TYR A 450 1.74 -7.25 -11.97
N THR A 451 1.06 -8.08 -12.75
CA THR A 451 1.58 -9.35 -13.25
C THR A 451 2.56 -9.07 -14.39
N GLY A 452 3.82 -9.46 -14.26
CA GLY A 452 4.79 -9.28 -15.34
C GLY A 452 5.83 -10.39 -15.35
N VAL A 453 6.18 -10.85 -16.55
CA VAL A 453 7.34 -11.70 -16.81
C VAL A 453 8.56 -10.77 -16.90
N GLU A 454 9.67 -11.12 -16.24
CA GLU A 454 10.92 -10.38 -16.41
C GLU A 454 11.51 -10.68 -17.79
N GLU A 455 11.54 -9.69 -18.70
CA GLU A 455 12.14 -9.85 -20.03
C GLU A 455 13.67 -10.02 -19.98
N SER A 456 14.31 -9.56 -18.91
CA SER A 456 15.78 -9.56 -18.76
C SER A 456 16.34 -10.77 -18.01
N SER A 457 15.48 -11.62 -17.45
CA SER A 457 15.94 -12.82 -16.79
C SER A 457 16.32 -13.83 -17.87
N LYS A 458 17.54 -14.36 -17.81
CA LYS A 458 18.01 -15.43 -18.71
C LYS A 458 16.93 -16.50 -18.78
N GLU A 459 16.48 -16.84 -20.00
CA GLU A 459 15.48 -17.88 -20.31
C GLU A 459 14.95 -18.63 -19.06
N GLY A 460 13.86 -18.12 -18.45
CA GLY A 460 13.05 -18.90 -17.52
C GLY A 460 12.90 -18.41 -16.07
N GLN A 461 13.44 -17.26 -15.65
CA GLN A 461 13.17 -16.72 -14.31
C GLN A 461 11.93 -15.79 -14.34
N GLN A 462 10.93 -16.12 -13.54
CA GLN A 462 9.68 -15.36 -13.45
C GLN A 462 9.78 -14.33 -12.31
N SER A 463 9.07 -13.20 -12.44
CA SER A 463 9.06 -12.15 -11.42
C SER A 463 8.50 -12.64 -10.09
N PHE A 464 8.94 -12.05 -8.98
CA PHE A 464 8.33 -12.28 -7.66
C PHE A 464 6.81 -11.97 -7.64
N TRP A 465 6.37 -11.02 -8.46
CA TRP A 465 4.97 -10.61 -8.60
C TRP A 465 4.17 -11.46 -9.61
N SER A 466 4.73 -12.55 -10.16
CA SER A 466 3.99 -13.39 -11.12
C SER A 466 2.75 -14.07 -10.53
N ASN A 467 2.62 -14.11 -9.20
CA ASN A 467 1.44 -14.63 -8.50
C ASN A 467 0.34 -13.57 -8.24
N ALA A 468 0.52 -12.32 -8.68
CA ALA A 468 -0.46 -11.24 -8.47
C ALA A 468 -1.83 -11.63 -9.06
N LYS A 469 -2.91 -11.31 -8.33
CA LYS A 469 -4.28 -11.66 -8.71
C LYS A 469 -5.02 -10.40 -9.11
N ILE A 470 -5.21 -10.23 -10.41
CA ILE A 470 -5.73 -9.00 -10.97
C ILE A 470 -6.90 -9.31 -11.88
N ASN A 471 -8.05 -8.74 -11.57
CA ASN A 471 -9.32 -9.01 -12.25
C ASN A 471 -9.95 -7.74 -12.81
N GLU A 472 -10.82 -7.94 -13.80
CA GLU A 472 -11.72 -6.89 -14.28
C GLU A 472 -12.62 -6.39 -13.14
N GLY A 473 -12.85 -5.08 -13.11
CA GLY A 473 -13.76 -4.47 -12.15
C GLY A 473 -13.17 -4.09 -10.80
N GLU A 474 -11.85 -4.25 -10.62
CA GLU A 474 -11.16 -3.98 -9.35
C GLU A 474 -10.63 -2.55 -9.28
N SER A 475 -9.76 -2.17 -10.23
CA SER A 475 -9.03 -0.90 -10.23
C SER A 475 -9.36 -0.03 -11.44
N TYR A 476 -9.51 1.28 -11.21
CA TYR A 476 -9.91 2.25 -12.23
C TYR A 476 -9.12 3.56 -12.14
N ILE A 477 -8.94 4.22 -13.28
CA ILE A 477 -8.35 5.57 -13.35
C ILE A 477 -9.34 6.53 -14.01
N TYR A 478 -9.36 7.77 -13.54
CA TYR A 478 -10.09 8.88 -14.13
C TYR A 478 -9.19 10.11 -14.27
N SER A 479 -9.23 10.72 -15.44
CA SER A 479 -8.66 12.04 -15.69
C SER A 479 -9.75 12.98 -16.21
N LYS A 480 -9.73 14.23 -15.75
CA LYS A 480 -10.67 15.26 -16.23
C LYS A 480 -10.57 15.50 -17.74
N ASN A 481 -9.39 15.30 -18.32
CA ASN A 481 -9.18 15.43 -19.76
C ASN A 481 -9.95 14.37 -20.56
N VAL A 482 -10.14 13.19 -19.97
CA VAL A 482 -10.80 12.04 -20.62
C VAL A 482 -12.29 11.97 -20.28
N GLY A 483 -12.67 12.32 -19.04
CA GLY A 483 -14.06 12.51 -18.64
C GLY A 483 -14.83 11.25 -18.25
N TYR A 484 -14.18 10.07 -18.17
CA TYR A 484 -14.77 8.83 -17.67
C TYR A 484 -13.75 7.95 -16.92
N TRP A 485 -14.24 6.95 -16.19
CA TRP A 485 -13.41 5.97 -15.46
C TRP A 485 -13.02 4.82 -16.38
N GLY A 486 -11.72 4.64 -16.62
CA GLY A 486 -11.16 3.49 -17.34
C GLY A 486 -10.80 2.36 -16.40
N ASP A 487 -11.30 1.16 -16.67
CA ASP A 487 -10.93 -0.07 -15.96
C ASP A 487 -9.51 -0.48 -16.37
N ILE A 488 -8.58 -0.50 -15.42
CA ILE A 488 -7.16 -0.74 -15.71
C ILE A 488 -6.97 -2.13 -16.34
N TYR A 489 -7.64 -3.16 -15.82
CA TYR A 489 -7.52 -4.51 -16.36
C TYR A 489 -7.92 -4.56 -17.84
N LYS A 490 -9.09 -4.03 -18.20
CA LYS A 490 -9.59 -4.06 -19.60
C LYS A 490 -8.66 -3.34 -20.56
N GLU A 491 -8.17 -2.19 -20.12
CA GLU A 491 -7.34 -1.32 -20.92
C GLU A 491 -5.97 -1.96 -21.24
N PHE A 492 -5.42 -2.76 -20.33
CA PHE A 492 -4.15 -3.47 -20.55
C PHE A 492 -4.30 -4.92 -21.07
N SER A 493 -5.47 -5.56 -20.90
CA SER A 493 -5.72 -6.95 -21.34
C SER A 493 -6.17 -7.08 -22.81
N THR A 494 -6.91 -6.10 -23.34
CA THR A 494 -7.55 -6.16 -24.67
C THR A 494 -6.64 -5.70 -25.82
N ASN A 495 -5.39 -5.36 -25.52
CA ASN A 495 -4.45 -4.90 -26.53
C ASN A 495 -3.94 -6.08 -27.39
N SER A 496 -4.53 -6.25 -28.57
CA SER A 496 -4.19 -7.34 -29.51
C SER A 496 -2.84 -7.17 -30.20
N ASN A 497 -2.27 -5.96 -30.19
CA ASN A 497 -0.98 -5.61 -30.79
C ASN A 497 0.15 -5.48 -29.75
N ALA A 498 -0.18 -5.64 -28.47
CA ALA A 498 0.78 -5.72 -27.39
C ALA A 498 1.58 -7.03 -27.49
N SER A 499 2.91 -6.93 -27.42
CA SER A 499 3.79 -8.04 -27.07
C SER A 499 3.22 -8.80 -25.84
N ALA A 500 3.50 -10.09 -25.72
CA ALA A 500 3.15 -10.88 -24.52
C ALA A 500 3.63 -10.21 -23.21
N THR A 501 4.65 -9.34 -23.29
CA THR A 501 5.25 -8.58 -22.19
C THR A 501 4.54 -7.27 -21.87
N THR A 502 3.58 -6.85 -22.70
CA THR A 502 2.78 -5.62 -22.55
C THR A 502 1.31 -5.87 -22.20
N LYS A 503 0.88 -7.14 -22.10
CA LYS A 503 -0.42 -7.55 -21.53
C LYS A 503 -0.39 -7.61 -20.00
N GLN A 504 0.23 -6.61 -19.38
CA GLN A 504 0.41 -6.55 -17.94
C GLN A 504 -0.78 -5.86 -17.31
N VAL A 505 -1.70 -6.66 -16.77
CA VAL A 505 -2.83 -6.15 -15.97
C VAL A 505 -2.33 -5.68 -14.61
N ARG A 506 -3.02 -4.69 -14.03
CA ARG A 506 -2.53 -3.94 -12.86
C ARG A 506 -3.66 -3.64 -11.88
N ASN A 507 -3.33 -3.62 -10.59
CA ASN A 507 -4.18 -3.08 -9.53
C ASN A 507 -3.51 -1.88 -8.84
N LEU A 508 -4.30 -0.89 -8.44
CA LEU A 508 -3.77 0.25 -7.70
C LEU A 508 -3.43 -0.16 -6.26
N CYS A 509 -2.32 0.36 -5.74
CA CYS A 509 -1.94 0.17 -4.34
C CYS A 509 -2.76 1.07 -3.41
N ILE A 510 -4.03 0.72 -3.22
CA ILE A 510 -4.99 1.39 -2.35
C ILE A 510 -5.65 0.32 -1.48
N LYS A 511 -5.54 0.45 -0.14
CA LYS A 511 -6.16 -0.47 0.81
C LYS A 511 -7.13 0.24 1.74
N GLY A 512 -8.15 -0.48 2.21
CA GLY A 512 -9.12 0.00 3.20
C GLY A 512 -9.10 -0.85 4.47
N PHE A 513 -9.03 -0.19 5.62
CA PHE A 513 -9.06 -0.83 6.93
C PHE A 513 -10.39 -0.55 7.62
N THR A 514 -11.09 -1.62 8.03
CA THR A 514 -12.39 -1.47 8.68
C THR A 514 -12.46 -2.18 10.02
N GLU A 515 -13.22 -1.58 10.93
CA GLU A 515 -13.68 -2.18 12.18
C GLU A 515 -15.14 -2.58 12.02
N ASN A 516 -15.52 -3.74 12.55
CA ASN A 516 -16.93 -4.05 12.65
C ASN A 516 -17.56 -3.09 13.65
N VAL A 517 -18.73 -2.54 13.32
CA VAL A 517 -19.41 -1.60 14.23
C VAL A 517 -19.83 -2.38 15.49
N GLU A 518 -19.13 -2.16 16.60
CA GLU A 518 -19.55 -2.68 17.90
C GLU A 518 -20.59 -1.74 18.52
N SER A 519 -21.68 -2.32 19.05
CA SER A 519 -22.64 -1.56 19.86
C SER A 519 -22.79 -2.22 21.22
N LYS A 520 -22.79 -1.42 22.27
CA LYS A 520 -23.03 -1.86 23.64
C LYS A 520 -24.21 -1.11 24.22
N VAL A 521 -25.09 -1.80 24.92
CA VAL A 521 -26.14 -1.18 25.74
C VAL A 521 -26.17 -1.84 27.12
N GLU A 522 -26.42 -1.02 28.13
CA GLU A 522 -26.76 -1.43 29.49
C GLU A 522 -28.23 -1.07 29.71
N ASP A 523 -29.04 -2.06 30.03
CA ASP A 523 -30.50 -1.97 30.10
C ASP A 523 -30.96 -2.65 31.38
N GLY A 524 -30.99 -1.87 32.47
CA GLY A 524 -31.09 -2.43 33.81
C GLY A 524 -29.87 -3.29 34.14
N GLU A 525 -30.09 -4.56 34.47
CA GLU A 525 -29.02 -5.53 34.78
C GLU A 525 -28.52 -6.27 33.53
N LEU A 526 -29.14 -6.04 32.37
CA LEU A 526 -28.76 -6.66 31.12
C LEU A 526 -27.68 -5.84 30.42
N ASN A 527 -26.59 -6.51 30.06
CA ASN A 527 -25.54 -5.98 29.20
C ASN A 527 -25.58 -6.74 27.89
N ILE A 528 -25.72 -6.01 26.78
CA ILE A 528 -25.64 -6.57 25.43
C ILE A 528 -24.49 -5.88 24.70
N LYS A 529 -23.65 -6.67 24.05
CA LYS A 529 -22.64 -6.23 23.10
C LYS A 529 -22.92 -6.92 21.76
N THR A 530 -22.95 -6.18 20.68
CA THR A 530 -23.07 -6.70 19.32
C THR A 530 -21.81 -6.40 18.54
N LYS A 531 -21.40 -7.31 17.66
CA LYS A 531 -20.34 -7.08 16.67
C LYS A 531 -20.96 -7.04 15.27
N GLY A 532 -20.96 -5.86 14.65
CA GLY A 532 -21.55 -5.61 13.33
C GLY A 532 -23.05 -5.23 13.34
N TYR A 533 -23.70 -5.15 14.50
CA TYR A 533 -25.08 -4.63 14.60
C TYR A 533 -25.12 -3.35 15.42
N GLY A 534 -26.05 -2.46 15.09
CA GLY A 534 -26.39 -1.30 15.92
C GLY A 534 -27.31 -1.71 17.07
N ILE A 535 -27.24 -1.02 18.21
CA ILE A 535 -28.28 -1.11 19.25
C ILE A 535 -28.77 0.29 19.57
N LYS A 536 -30.08 0.51 19.46
CA LYS A 536 -30.70 1.80 19.80
C LYS A 536 -32.17 1.64 20.14
N ASP A 537 -32.65 2.28 21.21
CA ASP A 537 -34.08 2.38 21.56
C ASP A 537 -34.85 1.04 21.55
N LYS A 538 -34.24 -0.04 22.07
CA LYS A 538 -34.78 -1.43 22.03
C LYS A 538 -34.89 -2.04 20.62
N TYR A 539 -34.07 -1.56 19.69
CA TYR A 539 -33.85 -2.17 18.38
C TYR A 539 -32.42 -2.67 18.26
N ILE A 540 -32.27 -3.86 17.67
CA ILE A 540 -31.00 -4.31 17.09
C ILE A 540 -31.10 -3.98 15.59
N LEU A 541 -30.17 -3.17 15.12
CA LEU A 541 -30.22 -2.49 13.84
C LEU A 541 -29.14 -3.00 12.89
N HIS A 542 -29.38 -2.74 11.61
CA HIS A 542 -28.45 -3.03 10.53
C HIS A 542 -28.11 -4.51 10.37
N ILE A 543 -29.07 -5.38 10.67
CA ILE A 543 -28.90 -6.81 10.41
C ILE A 543 -28.91 -7.01 8.90
N PRO A 544 -28.02 -7.83 8.33
CA PRO A 544 -28.01 -8.03 6.89
C PRO A 544 -29.06 -9.03 6.43
N ILE A 545 -29.52 -8.91 5.19
CA ILE A 545 -30.46 -9.88 4.62
C ILE A 545 -29.85 -11.29 4.58
N ASN A 546 -30.71 -12.31 4.70
CA ASN A 546 -30.35 -13.73 4.72
C ASN A 546 -29.47 -14.15 5.91
N THR A 547 -29.35 -13.33 6.96
CA THR A 547 -28.65 -13.72 8.18
C THR A 547 -29.43 -14.82 8.91
N THR A 548 -28.82 -15.98 9.12
CA THR A 548 -29.42 -17.09 9.88
C THR A 548 -29.44 -16.77 11.38
N LYS A 549 -30.34 -17.40 12.14
CA LYS A 549 -30.38 -17.28 13.60
C LYS A 549 -29.02 -17.56 14.25
N THR A 550 -28.35 -18.64 13.82
CA THR A 550 -27.03 -19.00 14.36
C THR A 550 -26.00 -17.89 14.12
N LYS A 551 -25.94 -17.34 12.90
CA LYS A 551 -25.02 -16.24 12.57
C LYS A 551 -25.41 -14.94 13.26
N PHE A 552 -26.70 -14.69 13.43
CA PHE A 552 -27.20 -13.55 14.18
C PHE A 552 -26.76 -13.61 15.65
N LEU A 553 -27.01 -14.72 16.33
CA LEU A 553 -26.65 -14.88 17.74
C LEU A 553 -25.13 -14.95 17.97
N SER A 554 -24.35 -15.49 17.04
CA SER A 554 -22.87 -15.51 17.16
C SER A 554 -22.24 -14.12 17.20
N ASN A 555 -22.96 -13.09 16.74
CA ASN A 555 -22.55 -11.70 16.73
C ASN A 555 -23.11 -10.92 17.93
N ILE A 556 -23.72 -11.60 18.90
CA ILE A 556 -24.31 -11.02 20.11
C ILE A 556 -23.71 -11.69 21.35
N GLU A 557 -23.08 -10.88 22.18
CA GLU A 557 -22.65 -11.25 23.52
C GLU A 557 -23.59 -10.59 24.54
N SER A 558 -24.02 -11.34 25.55
CA SER A 558 -24.79 -10.77 26.64
C SER A 558 -24.59 -11.54 27.93
N ASN A 559 -24.89 -10.90 29.06
CA ASN A 559 -24.91 -11.56 30.38
C ASN A 559 -26.27 -12.24 30.70
N ALA A 560 -27.13 -12.44 29.70
CA ALA A 560 -28.42 -13.11 29.85
C ALA A 560 -28.24 -14.60 30.15
N GLU A 561 -29.13 -15.16 30.96
CA GLU A 561 -29.20 -16.60 31.25
C GLU A 561 -29.73 -17.39 30.04
N LYS A 562 -30.54 -16.75 29.20
CA LYS A 562 -31.16 -17.34 28.03
C LYS A 562 -31.45 -16.27 26.97
N VAL A 563 -31.23 -16.60 25.70
CA VAL A 563 -31.55 -15.73 24.56
C VAL A 563 -32.39 -16.51 23.55
N GLU A 564 -33.55 -15.96 23.16
CA GLU A 564 -34.47 -16.58 22.22
C GLU A 564 -35.00 -15.59 21.19
N ILE A 565 -35.32 -16.08 19.99
CA ILE A 565 -35.85 -15.26 18.90
C ILE A 565 -37.21 -15.81 18.48
N TYR A 566 -38.15 -14.89 18.32
CA TYR A 566 -39.54 -15.16 18.01
C TYR A 566 -40.00 -14.41 16.76
N VAL A 567 -40.84 -15.07 15.99
CA VAL A 567 -41.69 -14.47 14.97
C VAL A 567 -43.13 -14.67 15.38
N ALA A 568 -43.86 -13.57 15.58
CA ALA A 568 -45.11 -13.58 16.35
C ALA A 568 -44.89 -14.31 17.70
N ASP A 569 -45.58 -15.43 17.94
CA ASP A 569 -45.50 -16.21 19.18
C ASP A 569 -44.68 -17.52 19.03
N SER A 570 -44.06 -17.75 17.87
CA SER A 570 -43.31 -18.97 17.57
C SER A 570 -41.80 -18.73 17.59
N LYS A 571 -41.07 -19.61 18.29
CA LYS A 571 -39.61 -19.62 18.31
C LYS A 571 -39.06 -20.09 16.96
N ILE A 572 -38.07 -19.37 16.42
CA ILE A 572 -37.41 -19.77 15.16
C ILE A 572 -36.30 -20.79 15.37
N ASN A 573 -36.05 -21.64 14.38
CA ASN A 573 -35.02 -22.68 14.38
C ASN A 573 -33.62 -22.11 14.06
N GLU A 574 -32.56 -22.91 14.25
CA GLU A 574 -31.16 -22.49 14.07
C GLU A 574 -30.82 -22.00 12.66
N ASN A 575 -31.40 -22.65 11.64
CA ASN A 575 -31.13 -22.32 10.23
C ASN A 575 -32.12 -21.31 9.63
N ASP A 576 -33.12 -20.88 10.40
CA ASP A 576 -34.09 -19.88 9.93
C ASP A 576 -33.41 -18.51 9.83
N THR A 577 -33.79 -17.70 8.84
CA THR A 577 -33.29 -16.34 8.70
C THR A 577 -34.06 -15.37 9.58
N VAL A 578 -33.33 -14.42 10.18
CA VAL A 578 -33.96 -13.31 10.91
C VAL A 578 -34.52 -12.27 9.94
N LYS A 579 -35.62 -11.63 10.32
CA LYS A 579 -36.38 -10.66 9.50
C LYS A 579 -36.74 -9.43 10.31
N THR A 580 -37.04 -8.32 9.63
CA THR A 580 -37.51 -7.11 10.31
C THR A 580 -38.80 -7.38 11.08
N GLY A 581 -38.86 -6.89 12.32
CA GLY A 581 -40.03 -7.02 13.20
C GLY A 581 -40.00 -8.27 14.09
N MET A 582 -39.11 -9.24 13.82
CA MET A 582 -38.86 -10.33 14.76
C MET A 582 -38.36 -9.80 16.12
N LYS A 583 -38.64 -10.54 17.19
CA LYS A 583 -38.27 -10.17 18.55
C LYS A 583 -37.15 -11.07 19.06
N ILE A 584 -36.14 -10.47 19.65
CA ILE A 584 -35.15 -11.17 20.47
C ILE A 584 -35.40 -10.86 21.93
N ILE A 585 -35.47 -11.92 22.73
CA ILE A 585 -35.76 -11.86 24.16
C ILE A 585 -34.53 -12.34 24.91
N PHE A 586 -34.01 -11.47 25.78
CA PHE A 586 -32.96 -11.79 26.73
C PHE A 586 -33.58 -11.99 28.11
N MET A 587 -33.37 -13.17 28.69
CA MET A 587 -33.82 -13.50 30.06
C MET A 587 -32.68 -13.24 31.03
N LYS A 588 -32.91 -12.35 32.01
CA LYS A 588 -31.92 -12.04 33.05
C LYS A 588 -32.63 -11.78 34.37
N ASP A 589 -32.25 -12.55 35.41
CA ASP A 589 -32.81 -12.45 36.77
C ASP A 589 -34.35 -12.52 36.79
N ALA A 590 -34.91 -13.49 36.05
CA ALA A 590 -36.35 -13.69 35.85
C ALA A 590 -37.10 -12.51 35.18
N LYS A 591 -36.39 -11.54 34.59
CA LYS A 591 -36.96 -10.46 33.78
C LYS A 591 -36.71 -10.69 32.29
N GLU A 592 -37.69 -10.29 31.49
CA GLU A 592 -37.62 -10.28 30.03
C GLU A 592 -37.20 -8.91 29.52
N TYR A 593 -36.15 -8.89 28.70
CA TYR A 593 -35.71 -7.71 27.97
C TYR A 593 -35.90 -7.97 26.48
N ILE A 594 -36.80 -7.21 25.85
CA ILE A 594 -37.26 -7.47 24.49
C ILE A 594 -36.70 -6.41 23.55
N TYR A 595 -36.05 -6.87 22.49
CA TYR A 595 -35.54 -6.03 21.41
C TYR A 595 -36.19 -6.43 20.08
N THR A 596 -36.34 -5.46 19.18
CA THR A 596 -36.83 -5.70 17.82
C THR A 596 -35.67 -5.77 16.84
N ILE A 597 -35.67 -6.79 15.98
CA ILE A 597 -34.68 -6.97 14.93
C ILE A 597 -35.07 -6.13 13.72
N VAL A 598 -34.11 -5.40 13.15
CA VAL A 598 -34.28 -4.62 11.92
C VAL A 598 -33.24 -5.05 10.88
N VAL A 599 -33.71 -5.75 9.86
CA VAL A 599 -32.92 -6.20 8.73
C VAL A 599 -32.85 -5.07 7.69
N THR A 600 -31.63 -4.72 7.29
CA THR A 600 -31.32 -3.69 6.30
C THR A 600 -31.99 -4.04 4.98
N GLY A 601 -32.86 -3.15 4.50
CA GLY A 601 -33.58 -3.29 3.23
C GLY A 601 -34.94 -3.99 3.33
N ASP A 602 -35.15 -4.88 4.31
CA ASP A 602 -36.42 -5.59 4.57
C ASP A 602 -37.34 -4.69 5.40
N SER A 603 -37.94 -3.68 4.78
CA SER A 603 -38.78 -2.69 5.48
C SER A 603 -40.16 -3.24 5.82
N ASN A 604 -40.63 -4.25 5.10
CA ASN A 604 -41.94 -4.86 5.30
C ASN A 604 -41.92 -6.11 6.23
N GLY A 605 -40.73 -6.65 6.54
CA GLY A 605 -40.54 -7.80 7.42
C GLY A 605 -40.79 -9.17 6.77
N ASP A 606 -40.91 -9.25 5.44
CA ASP A 606 -41.14 -10.49 4.73
C ASP A 606 -39.85 -11.32 4.53
N GLY A 607 -38.69 -10.72 4.78
CA GLY A 607 -37.37 -11.33 4.68
C GLY A 607 -36.80 -11.33 3.26
N LYS A 608 -37.35 -10.51 2.36
CA LYS A 608 -36.84 -10.22 1.03
C LYS A 608 -36.51 -8.73 0.94
N ILE A 609 -35.78 -8.35 -0.11
CA ILE A 609 -35.61 -6.94 -0.49
C ILE A 609 -36.24 -6.82 -1.88
N ASP A 610 -37.40 -6.18 -1.96
CA ASP A 610 -38.09 -5.91 -3.22
C ASP A 610 -38.84 -4.56 -3.21
N ALA A 611 -39.59 -4.28 -4.27
CA ALA A 611 -40.28 -3.01 -4.44
C ALA A 611 -41.34 -2.73 -3.34
N THR A 612 -41.81 -3.77 -2.63
CA THR A 612 -42.80 -3.62 -1.56
C THR A 612 -42.20 -3.05 -0.27
N ASP A 613 -40.90 -3.25 -0.04
CA ASP A 613 -40.15 -2.62 1.05
C ASP A 613 -40.14 -1.10 0.91
N LEU A 614 -39.91 -0.62 -0.31
CA LEU A 614 -39.97 0.81 -0.62
C LEU A 614 -41.34 1.40 -0.32
N ILE A 615 -42.40 0.72 -0.78
CA ILE A 615 -43.77 1.17 -0.58
C ILE A 615 -44.05 1.31 0.92
N THR A 616 -43.52 0.39 1.72
CA THR A 616 -43.67 0.38 3.18
C THR A 616 -42.88 1.51 3.83
N ALA A 617 -41.62 1.71 3.45
CA ALA A 617 -40.78 2.82 3.94
C ALA A 617 -41.42 4.20 3.64
N VAL A 618 -41.90 4.41 2.41
CA VAL A 618 -42.57 5.65 1.99
C VAL A 618 -43.89 5.88 2.75
N LYS A 619 -44.65 4.82 3.05
CA LYS A 619 -45.88 4.92 3.86
C LYS A 619 -45.56 5.31 5.31
N GLN A 620 -44.55 4.67 5.92
CA GLN A 620 -44.13 4.96 7.28
C GLN A 620 -43.62 6.40 7.41
N PHE A 621 -42.80 6.85 6.46
CA PHE A 621 -42.35 8.23 6.38
C PHE A 621 -43.51 9.23 6.36
N LYS A 622 -44.55 8.96 5.55
CA LYS A 622 -45.75 9.83 5.47
C LYS A 622 -46.48 9.90 6.80
N TYR A 623 -46.62 8.77 7.49
CA TYR A 623 -47.22 8.70 8.81
C TYR A 623 -46.41 9.53 9.84
N ASP A 624 -45.09 9.36 9.89
CA ASP A 624 -44.23 10.07 10.84
C ASP A 624 -44.24 11.59 10.61
N ARG A 625 -44.22 12.03 9.34
CA ARG A 625 -44.33 13.46 9.00
C ARG A 625 -45.70 14.03 9.35
N SER A 626 -46.78 13.27 9.14
CA SER A 626 -48.13 13.68 9.53
C SER A 626 -48.32 13.81 11.04
N ASN A 627 -47.44 13.14 11.82
CA ASN A 627 -47.41 13.18 13.27
C ASN A 627 -46.28 14.06 13.84
N GLY A 628 -45.68 14.94 13.02
CA GLY A 628 -44.77 15.98 13.50
C GLY A 628 -43.31 15.56 13.67
N ALA A 629 -42.90 14.37 13.22
CA ALA A 629 -41.49 13.97 13.20
C ALA A 629 -40.70 14.88 12.23
N LYS A 630 -39.75 15.66 12.77
CA LYS A 630 -38.80 16.46 11.98
C LYS A 630 -37.49 15.66 11.86
N GLY A 631 -37.15 15.14 10.68
CA GLY A 631 -35.84 14.49 10.57
C GLY A 631 -35.38 13.80 9.29
N ARG A 632 -36.18 13.58 8.25
CA ARG A 632 -35.68 12.94 7.00
C ARG A 632 -36.36 13.53 5.75
N LYS A 633 -35.71 13.48 4.59
CA LYS A 633 -36.29 13.88 3.30
C LYS A 633 -36.72 12.63 2.52
N VAL A 634 -37.95 12.61 2.02
CA VAL A 634 -38.54 11.51 1.21
C VAL A 634 -37.66 11.18 -0.01
N GLU A 635 -36.96 12.19 -0.53
CA GLU A 635 -36.14 12.10 -1.72
C GLU A 635 -35.02 11.05 -1.58
N ASP A 636 -34.46 10.86 -0.38
CA ASP A 636 -33.33 9.96 -0.15
C ASP A 636 -33.76 8.47 -0.15
N GLU A 637 -34.96 8.15 0.34
CA GLU A 637 -35.50 6.77 0.36
C GLU A 637 -36.09 6.36 -1.00
N ALA A 638 -36.68 7.30 -1.73
CA ALA A 638 -37.15 7.07 -3.10
C ALA A 638 -35.99 6.74 -4.06
N LEU A 639 -34.84 7.41 -3.91
CA LEU A 639 -33.64 7.13 -4.72
C LEU A 639 -33.00 5.76 -4.43
N ILE A 640 -33.08 5.27 -3.19
CA ILE A 640 -32.50 3.98 -2.79
C ILE A 640 -33.25 2.81 -3.45
N ALA A 641 -34.58 2.89 -3.57
CA ALA A 641 -35.34 1.77 -4.11
C ALA A 641 -35.61 1.84 -5.62
N ILE A 642 -35.43 3.00 -6.26
CA ILE A 642 -35.33 3.09 -7.73
C ILE A 642 -34.17 2.22 -8.26
N LYS A 643 -33.14 1.97 -7.43
CA LYS A 643 -31.95 1.19 -7.82
C LYS A 643 -32.10 -0.34 -7.76
N TYR A 644 -33.07 -0.89 -7.04
CA TYR A 644 -33.14 -2.34 -6.77
C TYR A 644 -34.17 -3.10 -7.63
N THR A 645 -34.96 -2.42 -8.45
CA THR A 645 -35.88 -3.08 -9.39
C THR A 645 -35.19 -3.34 -10.73
N ASP A 646 -34.34 -4.37 -10.77
CA ASP A 646 -33.82 -4.96 -12.02
C ASP A 646 -34.58 -6.26 -12.36
N ASN A 647 -35.90 -6.22 -12.23
CA ASN A 647 -36.81 -7.24 -12.73
C ASN A 647 -37.98 -6.55 -13.41
N GLU A 648 -38.13 -6.82 -14.70
CA GLU A 648 -38.87 -6.13 -15.77
C GLU A 648 -40.40 -5.95 -15.58
N LYS A 649 -40.91 -5.76 -14.36
CA LYS A 649 -42.36 -5.63 -14.11
C LYS A 649 -42.86 -4.22 -13.83
N TYR A 650 -42.01 -3.30 -13.39
CA TYR A 650 -42.41 -1.91 -13.17
C TYR A 650 -41.26 -0.97 -13.55
N THR A 651 -41.54 -0.03 -14.46
CA THR A 651 -40.61 1.00 -14.88
C THR A 651 -40.63 2.17 -13.90
N ALA A 652 -39.56 2.99 -13.88
CA ALA A 652 -39.56 4.28 -13.19
C ALA A 652 -40.76 5.16 -13.61
N GLN A 653 -41.21 5.00 -14.86
CA GLN A 653 -42.38 5.69 -15.40
C GLN A 653 -43.69 5.19 -14.77
N ASP A 654 -43.82 3.90 -14.44
CA ASP A 654 -45.01 3.34 -13.76
C ASP A 654 -45.16 3.88 -12.34
N LEU A 655 -44.05 4.02 -11.61
CA LEU A 655 -44.01 4.63 -10.28
C LEU A 655 -44.30 6.13 -10.33
N ILE A 656 -43.75 6.86 -11.32
CA ILE A 656 -44.07 8.27 -11.56
C ILE A 656 -45.55 8.44 -11.94
N ASN A 657 -46.12 7.54 -12.74
CA ASN A 657 -47.52 7.58 -13.14
C ASN A 657 -48.46 7.30 -11.96
N GLN A 658 -48.13 6.34 -11.08
CA GLN A 658 -48.88 6.14 -9.84
C GLN A 658 -48.81 7.35 -8.90
N LEU A 659 -47.64 8.01 -8.82
CA LEU A 659 -47.47 9.26 -8.08
C LEU A 659 -48.25 10.44 -8.69
N LYS A 660 -48.41 10.48 -10.02
CA LYS A 660 -49.22 11.49 -10.73
C LYS A 660 -50.72 11.25 -10.58
N VAL A 661 -51.21 10.02 -10.76
CA VAL A 661 -52.62 9.64 -10.54
C VAL A 661 -53.05 9.93 -9.10
N TYR A 662 -52.14 9.81 -8.13
CA TYR A 662 -52.41 10.18 -6.73
C TYR A 662 -52.44 11.70 -6.48
N LYS A 663 -51.71 12.50 -7.27
CA LYS A 663 -51.78 13.98 -7.24
C LYS A 663 -53.06 14.52 -7.87
N GLU A 664 -53.66 13.79 -8.80
CA GLU A 664 -54.89 14.19 -9.52
C GLU A 664 -56.19 13.73 -8.81
N ASN A 665 -56.09 12.80 -7.85
CA ASN A 665 -57.21 12.36 -7.00
C ASN A 665 -57.25 13.05 -5.61
N LYS A 666 -56.56 14.18 -5.48
CA LYS A 666 -56.65 15.16 -4.38
C LYS A 666 -56.92 16.52 -4.98
#